data_AF-A0A558HHZ6-F1
#
_entry.id   AF-A0A558HHZ6-F1
#
_cell.length_a   1.000
_cell.length_b   1.000
_cell.length_c   1.000
_cell.angle_alpha   90.00
_cell.angle_beta   90.00
_cell.angle_gamma   90.00
#
_symmetry.space_group_name_H-M   'P 1'
#
loop_
_entity.id
_entity.type
_entity.pdbx_description
1 polymer ?
#
loop_
_entity_poly.entity_id
_entity_poly.type
_entity_poly.pdbx_seq_one_letter_code
_entity_poly.pdbx_strand_id
1 'polypeptide(L)'
;MPSSESSVPRRMICLLLSGLAVMSVLSIGYWVSQSHESSSTAQGTQSTAVGQSTAEPEDGEHDIDKQGTVSGIPLWQRYRSTWLANRERTAEERVALPLPDFSHAGYRQGEALPASVNVQKSEQRADENTRRFDVTDYGARGDDEVSDRLAVLKAHAAMRRWQQAGSDGHSDRSPRRGVLYFPAGDYVLYGIEERAWFFARLIALKAVVADEERQQQLRESLLKMQGLSLAGSYWTLAGAGSGSTHLKQTAAMLPLHASWYWSTPWLLHLGSLDEGRTLDEGGKQEAWQPLAASSRNQPADTQDTVMLVDSTQDAGAASSLAVGDEVLLESIDKRSEAVARALAPYQMEKDAKTGKSRWLIERDGVVKRARYRVVAREGKRLTLSLPLAHERLPGETWRIARIHPAREVGVEGLALSGNWRGQFKHHRSAEDDSGFGLLDIDGVTDSWVRDVQLVNFNQGIKVRHSSQTTLENVRLAGKPGHIAMTISDSNQVLAKRVIDQSHAWHAPGVARYATHNVYLELEHAGDGGVELHGQQPRDTLFDRKRGGHMRDRWGASVGHQPNHLRGMVLWNPVNTGEPHDAWPFMRADSHYGKVIMPIVVGATGRALGIASQHDYARVMNAKGVTDYAELPAMDALQAIVESPGEAVTPASLYRAQRELATEKGR
;
A
#
# COMPACT_ATOMS: atom_id res chain seq x y z
N MET A 1 -37.70 -0.11 58.57
CA MET A 1 -38.60 -1.28 58.70
C MET A 1 -40.00 -0.80 58.35
N PRO A 2 -40.75 -1.50 57.47
CA PRO A 2 -41.07 -2.92 57.65
C PRO A 2 -40.82 -3.84 56.43
N SER A 3 -40.55 -5.10 56.77
CA SER A 3 -40.78 -6.36 56.03
C SER A 3 -42.31 -6.63 55.93
N SER A 4 -42.89 -7.50 55.11
CA SER A 4 -42.60 -8.86 54.61
C SER A 4 -43.57 -9.12 53.41
N GLU A 5 -43.47 -10.09 52.50
CA GLU A 5 -43.51 -11.56 52.58
C GLU A 5 -43.42 -12.14 51.12
N SER A 6 -42.50 -13.08 50.82
CA SER A 6 -42.70 -14.49 50.34
C SER A 6 -43.76 -14.77 49.26
N SER A 7 -43.65 -15.65 48.23
CA SER A 7 -42.70 -16.70 47.79
C SER A 7 -43.19 -17.32 46.45
N VAL A 8 -42.26 -17.62 45.50
CA VAL A 8 -42.07 -18.84 44.63
C VAL A 8 -43.31 -19.46 43.89
N PRO A 9 -43.31 -19.87 42.58
CA PRO A 9 -42.46 -20.98 42.06
C PRO A 9 -42.07 -21.05 40.55
N ARG A 10 -41.14 -21.99 40.27
CA ARG A 10 -40.69 -22.51 38.95
C ARG A 10 -41.72 -23.47 38.31
N ARG A 11 -41.83 -23.47 36.96
CA ARG A 11 -41.91 -24.67 36.08
C ARG A 11 -41.87 -24.32 34.58
N MET A 12 -40.76 -24.72 33.92
CA MET A 12 -40.68 -25.63 32.75
C MET A 12 -41.82 -25.67 31.70
N ILE A 13 -41.50 -25.47 30.40
CA ILE A 13 -41.67 -26.44 29.26
C ILE A 13 -41.85 -25.78 27.86
N CYS A 14 -41.20 -26.42 26.87
CA CYS A 14 -41.41 -26.51 25.41
C CYS A 14 -40.96 -25.39 24.44
N LEU A 15 -39.85 -25.69 23.74
CA LEU A 15 -39.57 -25.29 22.36
C LEU A 15 -40.44 -26.09 21.37
N LEU A 16 -40.90 -25.42 20.30
CA LEU A 16 -41.23 -26.00 19.00
C LEU A 16 -40.55 -25.16 17.90
N LEU A 17 -39.98 -25.89 16.94
CA LEU A 17 -39.11 -25.43 15.85
C LEU A 17 -39.83 -24.71 14.71
N SER A 18 -39.14 -23.72 14.11
CA SER A 18 -39.02 -23.42 12.67
C SER A 18 -38.31 -22.05 12.56
N GLY A 19 -37.37 -21.73 11.67
CA GLY A 19 -36.65 -22.41 10.60
C GLY A 19 -35.71 -21.36 9.97
N LEU A 20 -34.53 -21.79 9.52
CA LEU A 20 -33.56 -21.11 8.63
C LEU A 20 -33.06 -19.68 8.95
N ALA A 21 -31.76 -19.59 9.28
CA ALA A 21 -30.83 -18.71 8.57
C ALA A 21 -29.38 -19.19 8.76
N VAL A 22 -28.69 -19.30 7.64
CA VAL A 22 -27.25 -19.54 7.47
C VAL A 22 -26.46 -18.32 7.96
N MET A 23 -25.31 -18.52 8.61
CA MET A 23 -24.03 -17.85 8.29
C MET A 23 -22.92 -18.35 9.24
N SER A 24 -21.82 -18.78 8.63
CA SER A 24 -20.74 -19.56 9.21
C SER A 24 -19.85 -18.75 10.18
N VAL A 25 -19.65 -19.30 11.38
CA VAL A 25 -18.63 -18.88 12.35
C VAL A 25 -17.70 -20.07 12.64
N LEU A 26 -16.41 -19.75 12.74
CA LEU A 26 -15.21 -20.57 12.96
C LEU A 26 -15.33 -21.69 14.00
N SER A 27 -14.66 -22.83 13.75
CA SER A 27 -14.23 -23.76 14.81
C SER A 27 -12.92 -24.47 14.47
N ILE A 28 -11.93 -24.27 15.35
CA ILE A 28 -10.72 -25.06 15.56
C ILE A 28 -11.11 -26.30 16.39
N GLY A 29 -10.58 -27.50 16.09
CA GLY A 29 -10.81 -28.69 16.92
C GLY A 29 -10.07 -29.95 16.45
N TYR A 30 -9.42 -30.59 17.43
CA TYR A 30 -8.47 -31.71 17.38
C TYR A 30 -8.99 -33.05 16.86
N TRP A 31 -8.05 -33.90 16.45
CA TRP A 31 -8.16 -35.34 16.15
C TRP A 31 -8.58 -36.19 17.36
N VAL A 32 -9.47 -37.17 17.14
CA VAL A 32 -9.48 -38.50 17.78
C VAL A 32 -9.93 -39.53 16.76
N SER A 33 -9.13 -40.59 16.62
CA SER A 33 -9.39 -41.77 15.79
C SER A 33 -10.52 -42.63 16.35
N GLN A 34 -11.30 -43.28 15.47
CA GLN A 34 -11.55 -44.71 15.60
C GLN A 34 -11.97 -45.33 14.26
N SER A 35 -11.42 -46.52 14.05
CA SER A 35 -11.45 -47.44 12.93
C SER A 35 -12.84 -47.93 12.54
N HIS A 36 -13.04 -48.21 11.26
CA HIS A 36 -13.62 -49.50 10.84
C HIS A 36 -13.18 -49.86 9.41
N GLU A 37 -12.96 -51.16 9.25
CA GLU A 37 -12.23 -51.87 8.20
C GLU A 37 -13.02 -52.12 6.91
N SER A 38 -12.26 -52.35 5.83
CA SER A 38 -12.52 -53.29 4.72
C SER A 38 -13.69 -52.93 3.78
N SER A 39 -13.73 -53.23 2.49
CA SER A 39 -12.93 -53.94 1.49
C SER A 39 -13.54 -53.46 0.15
N SER A 40 -12.86 -53.39 -0.99
CA SER A 40 -12.51 -54.52 -1.85
C SER A 40 -12.22 -53.94 -3.25
N THR A 41 -11.24 -54.53 -3.94
CA THR A 41 -11.15 -54.81 -5.39
C THR A 41 -11.46 -53.73 -6.43
N ALA A 42 -10.84 -53.64 -7.60
CA ALA A 42 -9.65 -54.18 -8.27
C ALA A 42 -9.75 -53.68 -9.72
N GLN A 43 -8.65 -53.72 -10.47
CA GLN A 43 -8.53 -53.59 -11.93
C GLN A 43 -8.74 -52.15 -12.47
N GLY A 44 -7.81 -51.51 -13.18
CA GLY A 44 -6.68 -52.02 -13.97
C GLY A 44 -7.01 -51.83 -15.44
N THR A 45 -6.37 -50.87 -16.11
CA THR A 45 -5.96 -51.01 -17.51
C THR A 45 -5.04 -49.86 -17.92
N GLN A 46 -3.86 -50.26 -18.40
CA GLN A 46 -2.90 -49.46 -19.13
C GLN A 46 -3.44 -49.15 -20.52
N SER A 47 -3.06 -48.01 -21.09
CA SER A 47 -2.95 -47.85 -22.54
C SER A 47 -1.87 -46.82 -22.87
N THR A 48 -1.00 -47.25 -23.76
CA THR A 48 0.26 -46.67 -24.22
C THR A 48 0.09 -45.53 -25.23
N ALA A 49 1.16 -44.73 -25.32
CA ALA A 49 1.42 -43.62 -26.22
C ALA A 49 1.45 -43.98 -27.71
N VAL A 50 1.14 -42.99 -28.57
CA VAL A 50 1.76 -42.80 -29.90
C VAL A 50 1.81 -41.29 -30.17
N GLY A 51 3.00 -40.78 -30.51
CA GLY A 51 3.22 -39.39 -30.91
C GLY A 51 3.09 -39.17 -32.42
N GLN A 52 2.96 -37.91 -32.82
CA GLN A 52 3.35 -37.47 -34.17
C GLN A 52 3.71 -35.98 -34.17
N SER A 53 4.82 -35.71 -34.86
CA SER A 53 5.50 -34.45 -35.10
C SER A 53 4.79 -33.61 -36.17
N THR A 54 4.75 -32.28 -35.99
CA THR A 54 4.82 -31.28 -37.07
C THR A 54 5.45 -29.99 -36.52
N ALA A 55 6.28 -29.35 -37.34
CA ALA A 55 7.16 -28.24 -36.98
C ALA A 55 6.56 -26.85 -37.30
N GLU A 56 6.78 -25.92 -36.37
CA GLU A 56 6.95 -24.44 -36.47
C GLU A 56 5.79 -23.54 -36.99
N PRO A 57 5.59 -22.35 -36.37
CA PRO A 57 6.55 -21.23 -36.41
C PRO A 57 6.99 -20.66 -35.05
N GLU A 58 8.19 -20.10 -35.03
CA GLU A 58 8.79 -19.35 -33.91
C GLU A 58 7.97 -18.10 -33.56
N ASP A 59 7.20 -18.18 -32.48
CA ASP A 59 6.68 -17.01 -31.78
C ASP A 59 7.76 -16.46 -30.84
N GLY A 60 8.13 -15.20 -31.02
CA GLY A 60 9.07 -14.45 -30.19
C GLY A 60 8.52 -14.21 -28.79
N GLU A 61 8.49 -15.25 -27.97
CA GLU A 61 8.24 -15.19 -26.54
C GLU A 61 9.57 -14.90 -25.83
N HIS A 62 9.93 -13.62 -25.73
CA HIS A 62 11.04 -13.19 -24.87
C HIS A 62 10.61 -13.28 -23.41
N ASP A 63 10.65 -14.51 -22.94
CA ASP A 63 10.46 -14.92 -21.58
C ASP A 63 11.61 -14.38 -20.72
N ILE A 64 11.28 -13.56 -19.74
CA ILE A 64 12.23 -13.07 -18.72
C ILE A 64 12.81 -14.28 -17.94
N ASP A 65 12.14 -15.44 -17.97
CA ASP A 65 12.54 -16.65 -17.24
C ASP A 65 13.71 -17.41 -17.88
N LYS A 66 14.14 -17.04 -19.10
CA LYS A 66 15.36 -17.59 -19.73
C LYS A 66 16.62 -16.77 -19.50
N GLN A 67 16.60 -15.75 -18.63
CA GLN A 67 17.83 -15.08 -18.18
C GLN A 67 18.49 -15.82 -17.02
N GLY A 68 18.75 -17.12 -17.18
CA GLY A 68 19.86 -17.74 -16.47
C GLY A 68 21.14 -17.05 -16.93
N THR A 69 21.90 -16.46 -16.02
CA THR A 69 23.37 -16.18 -16.09
C THR A 69 24.04 -15.96 -17.46
N VAL A 70 23.38 -15.33 -18.44
CA VAL A 70 23.94 -15.03 -19.76
C VAL A 70 23.98 -13.52 -19.95
N SER A 71 25.07 -12.94 -19.44
CA SER A 71 25.75 -11.72 -19.90
C SER A 71 26.62 -11.21 -18.75
N GLY A 72 27.95 -11.22 -18.87
CA GLY A 72 28.89 -10.63 -17.90
C GLY A 72 28.79 -9.10 -17.74
N ILE A 73 27.69 -8.50 -18.20
CA ILE A 73 27.37 -7.08 -18.11
C ILE A 73 26.47 -6.86 -16.87
N PRO A 74 26.88 -6.03 -15.90
CA PRO A 74 26.08 -5.70 -14.72
C PRO A 74 24.66 -5.20 -15.04
N LEU A 75 23.69 -5.52 -14.18
CA LEU A 75 22.28 -5.16 -14.34
C LEU A 75 22.05 -3.67 -14.63
N TRP A 76 22.77 -2.79 -13.92
CA TRP A 76 22.68 -1.34 -14.19
C TRP A 76 23.08 -0.98 -15.62
N GLN A 77 24.16 -1.56 -16.14
CA GLN A 77 24.63 -1.27 -17.50
C GLN A 77 23.64 -1.77 -18.54
N ARG A 78 23.02 -2.94 -18.31
CA ARG A 78 21.94 -3.48 -19.15
C ARG A 78 20.69 -2.60 -19.13
N TYR A 79 20.31 -2.10 -17.96
CA TYR A 79 19.21 -1.14 -17.84
C TYR A 79 19.51 0.12 -18.63
N ARG A 80 20.67 0.76 -18.37
CA ARG A 80 21.07 2.01 -19.03
C ARG A 80 21.12 1.87 -20.55
N SER A 81 21.71 0.78 -21.08
CA SER A 81 21.78 0.56 -22.52
C SER A 81 20.41 0.35 -23.15
N THR A 82 19.56 -0.47 -22.54
CA THR A 82 18.19 -0.73 -23.01
C THR A 82 17.34 0.54 -22.96
N TRP A 83 17.44 1.30 -21.87
CA TRP A 83 16.73 2.56 -21.69
C TRP A 83 17.10 3.58 -22.76
N LEU A 84 18.41 3.75 -23.02
CA LEU A 84 18.89 4.66 -24.08
C LEU A 84 18.42 4.19 -25.47
N ALA A 85 18.49 2.89 -25.76
CA ALA A 85 18.04 2.34 -27.03
C ALA A 85 16.52 2.52 -27.23
N ASN A 86 15.71 2.37 -26.18
CA ASN A 86 14.26 2.58 -26.24
C ASN A 86 13.85 4.01 -26.60
N ARG A 87 14.70 5.00 -26.33
CA ARG A 87 14.42 6.40 -26.71
C ARG A 87 14.58 6.68 -28.19
N GLU A 88 15.49 5.96 -28.85
CA GLU A 88 15.70 6.06 -30.31
C GLU A 88 14.71 5.20 -31.10
N ARG A 89 14.02 4.28 -30.41
CA ARG A 89 12.99 3.41 -30.98
C ARG A 89 11.64 4.10 -31.05
N THR A 90 10.85 3.75 -32.05
CA THR A 90 9.42 4.05 -32.05
C THR A 90 8.75 3.38 -30.84
N ALA A 91 7.57 3.86 -30.42
CA ALA A 91 6.80 3.19 -29.36
C ALA A 91 6.51 1.72 -29.71
N GLU A 92 6.56 1.39 -31.00
CA GLU A 92 6.38 0.05 -31.54
C GLU A 92 7.54 -0.90 -31.27
N GLU A 93 8.75 -0.39 -31.28
CA GLU A 93 9.95 -1.21 -31.22
C GLU A 93 10.56 -1.30 -29.82
N ARG A 94 10.04 -0.52 -28.87
CA ARG A 94 10.53 -0.51 -27.48
C ARG A 94 10.38 -1.88 -26.82
N VAL A 95 11.42 -2.26 -26.07
CA VAL A 95 11.51 -3.56 -25.39
C VAL A 95 11.47 -3.39 -23.87
N ALA A 96 11.16 -4.46 -23.15
CA ALA A 96 11.11 -4.43 -21.69
C ALA A 96 12.47 -4.03 -21.07
N LEU A 97 12.41 -3.20 -20.04
CA LEU A 97 13.59 -2.87 -19.24
C LEU A 97 13.95 -4.05 -18.31
N PRO A 98 15.24 -4.31 -18.06
CA PRO A 98 15.66 -5.38 -17.15
C PRO A 98 15.43 -5.03 -15.66
N LEU A 99 15.10 -3.77 -15.36
CA LEU A 99 14.70 -3.26 -14.06
C LEU A 99 13.53 -2.29 -14.26
N PRO A 100 12.54 -2.22 -13.35
CA PRO A 100 11.53 -1.17 -13.39
C PRO A 100 12.17 0.23 -13.34
N ASP A 101 11.52 1.20 -13.97
CA ASP A 101 11.99 2.59 -13.98
C ASP A 101 11.44 3.37 -12.77
N PHE A 102 12.26 3.51 -11.73
CA PHE A 102 11.91 4.24 -10.52
C PHE A 102 12.19 5.74 -10.61
N SER A 103 12.66 6.23 -11.76
CA SER A 103 13.04 7.64 -11.92
C SER A 103 11.87 8.59 -11.72
N HIS A 104 10.60 8.17 -11.72
CA HIS A 104 9.50 9.09 -11.49
C HIS A 104 9.01 9.14 -10.03
N ALA A 105 9.65 8.44 -9.09
CA ALA A 105 9.15 8.40 -7.71
C ALA A 105 9.40 9.73 -6.98
N GLY A 106 8.36 10.20 -6.28
CA GLY A 106 8.39 11.38 -5.41
C GLY A 106 7.49 12.53 -5.89
N TYR A 107 7.44 13.58 -5.08
CA TYR A 107 6.76 14.85 -5.35
C TYR A 107 6.98 15.32 -6.78
N ARG A 108 5.88 15.53 -7.52
CA ARG A 108 5.90 15.96 -8.93
C ARG A 108 6.93 15.22 -9.77
N GLN A 109 6.89 13.89 -9.70
CA GLN A 109 7.80 13.01 -10.42
C GLN A 109 9.28 13.15 -10.02
N GLY A 110 9.52 13.27 -8.71
CA GLY A 110 10.86 13.33 -8.11
C GLY A 110 11.52 14.72 -8.13
N GLU A 111 10.76 15.79 -8.32
CA GLU A 111 11.23 17.17 -8.12
C GLU A 111 11.63 17.40 -6.65
N ALA A 112 12.37 18.48 -6.42
CA ALA A 112 12.64 18.95 -5.06
C ALA A 112 11.33 19.39 -4.39
N LEU A 113 11.19 19.11 -3.10
CA LEU A 113 10.07 19.60 -2.31
C LEU A 113 10.01 21.13 -2.33
N PRO A 114 8.81 21.73 -2.22
CA PRO A 114 8.68 23.17 -2.06
C PRO A 114 9.48 23.64 -0.82
N ALA A 115 9.87 24.92 -0.82
CA ALA A 115 10.56 25.52 0.32
C ALA A 115 9.73 25.32 1.60
N SER A 116 10.39 25.00 2.72
CA SER A 116 9.67 24.77 3.97
C SER A 116 9.00 26.04 4.46
N VAL A 117 7.73 25.90 4.80
CA VAL A 117 6.90 26.96 5.39
C VAL A 117 7.44 27.40 6.76
N ASN A 118 8.25 26.56 7.42
CA ASN A 118 8.90 26.87 8.69
C ASN A 118 10.14 27.77 8.54
N VAL A 119 10.75 27.79 7.35
CA VAL A 119 11.96 28.59 7.05
C VAL A 119 11.62 30.00 6.58
N GLN A 120 10.33 30.28 6.29
CA GLN A 120 9.86 31.64 6.01
C GLN A 120 9.81 32.49 7.30
N LYS A 121 11.00 32.80 7.84
CA LYS A 121 11.20 33.91 8.78
C LYS A 121 11.14 35.22 8.00
N SER A 122 10.24 36.10 8.43
CA SER A 122 10.16 37.58 8.34
C SER A 122 10.72 38.41 7.16
N GLU A 123 11.55 37.90 6.25
CA GLU A 123 12.25 38.71 5.24
C GLU A 123 12.08 38.20 3.79
N GLN A 124 11.51 37.01 3.57
CA GLN A 124 11.01 36.65 2.25
C GLN A 124 9.59 37.20 2.07
N ARG A 125 9.41 38.00 1.01
CA ARG A 125 8.12 38.55 0.59
C ARG A 125 7.09 37.41 0.60
N ALA A 126 6.15 37.45 1.55
CA ALA A 126 5.07 36.49 1.62
C ALA A 126 4.43 36.42 0.22
N ASP A 127 4.43 35.24 -0.39
CA ASP A 127 3.66 35.02 -1.60
C ASP A 127 2.23 35.47 -1.29
N GLU A 128 1.69 36.42 -2.06
CA GLU A 128 0.38 37.01 -1.83
C GLU A 128 -0.73 35.95 -1.82
N ASN A 129 -0.46 34.77 -2.39
CA ASN A 129 -1.34 33.61 -2.39
C ASN A 129 -1.14 32.63 -1.24
N THR A 130 -0.22 32.88 -0.30
CA THR A 130 0.02 32.01 0.86
C THR A 130 -0.42 32.69 2.17
N ARG A 131 -1.20 31.99 3.00
CA ARG A 131 -1.65 32.50 4.30
C ARG A 131 -1.51 31.48 5.42
N ARG A 132 -0.95 31.93 6.54
CA ARG A 132 -0.86 31.18 7.79
C ARG A 132 -2.14 31.36 8.62
N PHE A 133 -2.61 30.25 9.17
CA PHE A 133 -3.72 30.13 10.13
C PHE A 133 -3.13 29.51 11.40
N ASP A 134 -2.79 30.35 12.37
CA ASP A 134 -2.24 29.91 13.64
C ASP A 134 -3.36 29.32 14.51
N VAL A 135 -3.20 28.07 14.96
CA VAL A 135 -4.27 27.39 15.72
C VAL A 135 -4.59 28.08 17.05
N THR A 136 -3.65 28.86 17.60
CA THR A 136 -3.85 29.60 18.86
C THR A 136 -4.85 30.76 18.68
N ASP A 137 -4.92 31.36 17.50
CA ASP A 137 -5.95 32.37 17.14
C ASP A 137 -7.36 31.78 17.17
N TYR A 138 -7.48 30.46 17.13
CA TYR A 138 -8.74 29.71 17.16
C TYR A 138 -9.00 29.00 18.51
N GLY A 139 -8.13 29.25 19.50
CA GLY A 139 -8.28 28.81 20.88
C GLY A 139 -7.48 27.55 21.27
N ALA A 140 -6.53 27.11 20.45
CA ALA A 140 -5.63 26.02 20.83
C ALA A 140 -4.63 26.49 21.89
N ARG A 141 -4.27 25.60 22.81
CA ARG A 141 -3.37 25.83 23.94
C ARG A 141 -2.40 24.66 24.09
N GLY A 142 -1.19 24.84 23.54
CA GLY A 142 -0.13 23.85 23.65
C GLY A 142 0.57 23.78 25.02
N ASP A 143 -0.03 24.37 26.07
CA ASP A 143 0.54 24.50 27.42
C ASP A 143 -0.28 23.80 28.50
N ASP A 144 -1.36 23.10 28.13
CA ASP A 144 -2.20 22.33 29.03
C ASP A 144 -2.52 20.91 28.49
N GLU A 145 -3.37 20.17 29.19
CA GLU A 145 -3.79 18.80 28.79
C GLU A 145 -5.21 18.79 28.19
N VAL A 146 -5.77 19.97 27.89
CA VAL A 146 -7.13 20.12 27.38
C VAL A 146 -7.14 19.86 25.87
N SER A 147 -8.25 19.33 25.37
CA SER A 147 -8.40 19.02 23.95
C SER A 147 -8.39 20.28 23.07
N ASP A 148 -7.45 20.33 22.13
CA ASP A 148 -7.30 21.35 21.10
C ASP A 148 -8.13 21.06 19.84
N ARG A 149 -8.77 19.89 19.80
CA ARG A 149 -9.48 19.37 18.62
C ARG A 149 -10.40 20.43 18.00
N LEU A 150 -11.18 21.14 18.81
CA LEU A 150 -12.13 22.13 18.33
C LEU A 150 -11.44 23.34 17.69
N ALA A 151 -10.32 23.80 18.25
CA ALA A 151 -9.55 24.92 17.71
C ALA A 151 -8.94 24.55 16.36
N VAL A 152 -8.39 23.34 16.23
CA VAL A 152 -7.86 22.82 14.96
C VAL A 152 -8.94 22.77 13.88
N LEU A 153 -10.13 22.24 14.20
CA LEU A 153 -11.25 22.20 13.25
C LEU A 153 -11.70 23.60 12.82
N LYS A 154 -11.74 24.58 13.74
CA LYS A 154 -12.07 25.98 13.42
C LYS A 154 -11.02 26.63 12.52
N ALA A 155 -9.74 26.42 12.81
CA ALA A 155 -8.63 26.95 12.04
C ALA A 155 -8.62 26.37 10.61
N HIS A 156 -8.77 25.05 10.47
CA HIS A 156 -8.89 24.39 9.17
C HIS A 156 -10.12 24.91 8.40
N ALA A 157 -11.29 25.00 9.02
CA ALA A 157 -12.48 25.54 8.37
C ALA A 157 -12.30 26.99 7.90
N ALA A 158 -11.62 27.84 8.69
CA ALA A 158 -11.31 29.22 8.29
C ALA A 158 -10.36 29.27 7.09
N MET A 159 -9.34 28.40 7.08
CA MET A 159 -8.44 28.22 5.93
C MET A 159 -9.20 27.82 4.66
N ARG A 160 -10.08 26.81 4.76
CA ARG A 160 -10.89 26.35 3.63
C ARG A 160 -11.79 27.45 3.07
N ARG A 161 -12.46 28.21 3.93
CA ARG A 161 -13.28 29.37 3.51
C ARG A 161 -12.46 30.43 2.81
N TRP A 162 -11.26 30.73 3.29
CA TRP A 162 -10.36 31.69 2.65
C TRP A 162 -9.87 31.21 1.27
N GLN A 163 -9.60 29.91 1.12
CA GLN A 163 -9.26 29.33 -0.19
C GLN A 163 -10.44 29.40 -1.16
N GLN A 164 -11.66 29.04 -0.73
CA GLN A 164 -12.88 29.11 -1.54
C GLN A 164 -13.27 30.55 -1.94
N ALA A 165 -13.06 31.54 -1.05
CA ALA A 165 -13.29 32.94 -1.38
C ALA A 165 -12.32 33.50 -2.44
N GLY A 166 -11.27 32.75 -2.78
CA GLY A 166 -10.32 33.10 -3.84
C GLY A 166 -10.53 32.34 -5.15
N SER A 167 -11.46 31.39 -5.18
CA SER A 167 -11.81 30.65 -6.38
C SER A 167 -13.02 31.31 -7.05
N ASP A 168 -12.84 32.46 -7.67
CA ASP A 168 -13.87 33.23 -8.38
C ASP A 168 -14.15 32.71 -9.81
N GLY A 169 -13.94 31.41 -10.04
CA GLY A 169 -14.33 30.72 -11.28
C GLY A 169 -13.45 30.97 -12.50
N HIS A 170 -12.33 31.69 -12.37
CA HIS A 170 -11.32 31.83 -13.42
C HIS A 170 -10.18 30.83 -13.19
N SER A 171 -9.95 29.95 -14.16
CA SER A 171 -8.98 28.85 -14.09
C SER A 171 -7.51 29.27 -14.17
N ASP A 172 -7.23 30.56 -14.33
CA ASP A 172 -5.89 31.09 -14.66
C ASP A 172 -5.13 31.67 -13.45
N ARG A 173 -5.76 31.70 -12.26
CA ARG A 173 -5.10 32.15 -11.03
C ARG A 173 -4.43 31.00 -10.29
N SER A 174 -3.21 31.23 -9.80
CA SER A 174 -2.53 30.28 -8.91
C SER A 174 -3.38 30.00 -7.66
N PRO A 175 -3.45 28.75 -7.20
CA PRO A 175 -4.29 28.39 -6.05
C PRO A 175 -3.79 29.06 -4.78
N ARG A 176 -4.73 29.48 -3.93
CA ARG A 176 -4.44 29.97 -2.56
C ARG A 176 -3.91 28.83 -1.69
N ARG A 177 -2.73 29.03 -1.10
CA ARG A 177 -2.01 28.07 -0.27
C ARG A 177 -2.22 28.37 1.21
N GLY A 178 -2.79 27.43 1.94
CA GLY A 178 -3.00 27.56 3.38
C GLY A 178 -1.88 26.92 4.21
N VAL A 179 -1.46 27.55 5.30
CA VAL A 179 -0.59 26.92 6.29
C VAL A 179 -1.35 26.84 7.61
N LEU A 180 -1.79 25.64 7.99
CA LEU A 180 -2.38 25.37 9.30
C LEU A 180 -1.22 25.19 10.29
N TYR A 181 -0.91 26.25 11.04
CA TYR A 181 0.32 26.33 11.81
C TYR A 181 0.10 26.10 13.30
N PHE A 182 0.94 25.25 13.87
CA PHE A 182 1.05 24.94 15.28
C PHE A 182 2.35 25.53 15.84
N PRO A 183 2.29 26.53 16.72
CA PRO A 183 3.45 26.99 17.47
C PRO A 183 4.10 25.87 18.30
N ALA A 184 5.26 26.14 18.89
CA ALA A 184 5.84 25.23 19.86
C ALA A 184 4.85 24.98 21.01
N GLY A 185 4.70 23.72 21.42
CA GLY A 185 3.71 23.30 22.40
C GLY A 185 3.26 21.86 22.21
N ASP A 186 2.47 21.40 23.18
CA ASP A 186 1.90 20.07 23.29
C ASP A 186 0.38 20.15 23.11
N TYR A 187 -0.12 19.73 21.94
CA TYR A 187 -1.54 19.86 21.60
C TYR A 187 -2.26 18.52 21.68
N VAL A 188 -3.32 18.41 22.46
CA VAL A 188 -4.10 17.17 22.60
C VAL A 188 -5.21 17.15 21.55
N LEU A 189 -5.10 16.24 20.57
CA LEU A 189 -6.10 16.12 19.49
C LEU A 189 -7.17 15.05 19.75
N TYR A 190 -6.84 14.08 20.61
CA TYR A 190 -7.77 13.05 21.07
C TYR A 190 -7.30 12.50 22.42
N GLY A 191 -8.18 12.55 23.43
CA GLY A 191 -7.86 12.06 24.76
C GLY A 191 -8.99 11.31 25.45
N ILE A 192 -8.90 11.24 26.77
CA ILE A 192 -9.84 10.50 27.63
C ILE A 192 -11.26 11.08 27.50
N GLU A 193 -11.37 12.40 27.42
CA GLU A 193 -12.66 13.08 27.28
C GLU A 193 -13.36 12.75 25.96
N GLU A 194 -12.65 12.82 24.82
CA GLU A 194 -13.21 12.39 23.53
C GLU A 194 -13.61 10.92 23.58
N ARG A 195 -12.74 10.05 24.11
CA ARG A 195 -13.04 8.62 24.20
C ARG A 195 -14.29 8.35 25.02
N ALA A 196 -14.45 9.00 26.16
CA ALA A 196 -15.64 8.90 26.99
C ALA A 196 -16.88 9.46 26.26
N TRP A 197 -16.71 10.55 25.53
CA TRP A 197 -17.75 11.14 24.70
C TRP A 197 -18.28 10.13 23.67
N PHE A 198 -17.39 9.52 22.86
CA PHE A 198 -17.78 8.53 21.85
C PHE A 198 -18.43 7.29 22.48
N PHE A 199 -17.86 6.79 23.57
CA PHE A 199 -18.39 5.62 24.26
C PHE A 199 -19.83 5.85 24.77
N ALA A 200 -20.10 7.01 25.37
CA ALA A 200 -21.45 7.37 25.81
C ALA A 200 -22.45 7.45 24.64
N ARG A 201 -22.04 7.97 23.47
CA ARG A 201 -22.91 8.04 22.28
C ARG A 201 -23.18 6.66 21.68
N LEU A 202 -22.23 5.73 21.77
CA LEU A 202 -22.48 4.34 21.37
C LEU A 202 -23.56 3.67 22.23
N ILE A 203 -23.52 3.91 23.55
CA ILE A 203 -24.54 3.39 24.48
C ILE A 203 -25.91 4.01 24.15
N ALA A 204 -25.96 5.34 23.97
CA ALA A 204 -27.19 6.04 23.63
C ALA A 204 -27.75 5.60 22.26
N LEU A 205 -26.90 5.44 21.25
CA LEU A 205 -27.28 4.95 19.92
C LEU A 205 -27.95 3.58 20.02
N LYS A 206 -27.33 2.65 20.77
CA LYS A 206 -27.88 1.30 21.00
C LYS A 206 -29.21 1.32 21.76
N ALA A 207 -29.41 2.27 22.65
CA ALA A 207 -30.66 2.41 23.40
C ALA A 207 -31.81 2.98 22.57
N VAL A 208 -31.51 3.80 21.54
CA VAL A 208 -32.52 4.56 20.78
C VAL A 208 -32.82 3.95 19.40
N VAL A 209 -31.87 3.25 18.78
CA VAL A 209 -32.03 2.67 17.44
C VAL A 209 -32.18 1.16 17.54
N ALA A 210 -33.43 0.69 17.48
CA ALA A 210 -33.74 -0.75 17.56
C ALA A 210 -33.37 -1.53 16.29
N ASP A 211 -33.36 -0.87 15.13
CA ASP A 211 -33.00 -1.50 13.87
C ASP A 211 -31.49 -1.76 13.80
N GLU A 212 -31.09 -3.03 13.77
CA GLU A 212 -29.69 -3.43 13.91
C GLU A 212 -28.82 -2.97 12.73
N GLU A 213 -29.35 -2.97 11.50
CA GLU A 213 -28.60 -2.56 10.31
C GLU A 213 -28.33 -1.06 10.35
N ARG A 214 -29.37 -0.25 10.57
CA ARG A 214 -29.24 1.19 10.73
C ARG A 214 -28.38 1.55 11.94
N GLN A 215 -28.50 0.81 13.04
CA GLN A 215 -27.66 0.98 14.22
C GLN A 215 -26.18 0.75 13.86
N GLN A 216 -25.87 -0.30 13.10
CA GLN A 216 -24.51 -0.60 12.66
C GLN A 216 -23.94 0.49 11.74
N GLN A 217 -24.71 0.95 10.76
CA GLN A 217 -24.32 2.05 9.86
C GLN A 217 -24.04 3.35 10.63
N LEU A 218 -24.92 3.71 11.58
CA LEU A 218 -24.74 4.90 12.42
C LEU A 218 -23.56 4.74 13.38
N ARG A 219 -23.33 3.54 13.91
CA ARG A 219 -22.18 3.23 14.78
C ARG A 219 -20.88 3.44 14.02
N GLU A 220 -20.75 2.89 12.82
CA GLU A 220 -19.55 3.07 12.00
C GLU A 220 -19.33 4.55 11.66
N SER A 221 -20.38 5.26 11.25
CA SER A 221 -20.32 6.69 10.96
C SER A 221 -19.86 7.49 12.19
N LEU A 222 -20.39 7.17 13.37
CA LEU A 222 -20.00 7.78 14.64
C LEU A 222 -18.52 7.51 14.96
N LEU A 223 -18.09 6.26 14.84
CA LEU A 223 -16.73 5.86 15.21
C LEU A 223 -15.69 6.39 14.23
N LYS A 224 -16.01 6.54 12.95
CA LYS A 224 -15.13 7.20 11.96
C LYS A 224 -14.78 8.65 12.35
N MET A 225 -15.64 9.32 13.12
CA MET A 225 -15.40 10.70 13.59
C MET A 225 -14.41 10.81 14.76
N GLN A 226 -13.87 9.71 15.31
CA GLN A 226 -12.85 9.81 16.38
C GLN A 226 -11.56 10.48 15.87
N GLY A 227 -11.17 10.19 14.64
CA GLY A 227 -10.05 10.85 13.96
C GLY A 227 -10.35 12.30 13.58
N LEU A 228 -9.30 13.09 13.35
CA LEU A 228 -9.43 14.39 12.68
C LEU A 228 -9.22 14.20 11.18
N SER A 229 -10.34 14.22 10.47
CA SER A 229 -10.40 14.24 9.01
C SER A 229 -10.22 15.66 8.49
N LEU A 230 -9.05 15.98 7.93
CA LEU A 230 -8.72 17.30 7.40
C LEU A 230 -8.59 17.24 5.87
N ALA A 231 -9.64 17.71 5.19
CA ALA A 231 -9.80 17.60 3.75
C ALA A 231 -9.17 18.77 2.96
N GLY A 232 -8.94 18.54 1.67
CA GLY A 232 -8.73 19.59 0.68
C GLY A 232 -7.31 19.68 0.13
N SER A 233 -7.13 20.54 -0.89
CA SER A 233 -5.87 20.74 -1.62
C SER A 233 -5.14 22.05 -1.24
N TYR A 234 -3.87 22.12 -1.60
CA TYR A 234 -2.98 23.29 -1.51
C TYR A 234 -2.82 23.82 -0.09
N TRP A 235 -2.46 22.94 0.84
CA TRP A 235 -2.23 23.36 2.22
C TRP A 235 -1.20 22.50 2.94
N THR A 236 -0.63 23.06 4.01
CA THR A 236 0.37 22.39 4.82
C THR A 236 -0.02 22.43 6.29
N LEU A 237 -0.02 21.27 6.94
CA LEU A 237 0.00 21.13 8.40
C LEU A 237 1.44 21.36 8.88
N ALA A 238 1.71 22.45 9.58
CA ALA A 238 3.07 22.86 9.92
C ALA A 238 3.25 23.08 11.43
N GLY A 239 4.36 22.62 11.99
CA GLY A 239 4.79 22.93 13.35
C GLY A 239 6.03 23.82 13.40
N ALA A 240 6.40 24.30 14.59
CA ALA A 240 7.63 25.08 14.81
C ALA A 240 8.94 24.26 14.71
N GLY A 241 8.83 22.94 14.46
CA GLY A 241 9.93 21.99 14.43
C GLY A 241 9.51 20.68 15.11
N SER A 242 10.01 19.54 14.60
CA SER A 242 9.64 18.21 15.10
C SER A 242 10.02 17.96 16.56
N GLY A 243 10.98 18.70 17.11
CA GLY A 243 11.34 18.68 18.54
C GLY A 243 10.64 19.72 19.41
N SER A 244 9.70 20.51 18.88
CA SER A 244 9.07 21.62 19.61
C SER A 244 7.55 21.65 19.51
N THR A 245 6.96 21.07 18.47
CA THR A 245 5.51 20.98 18.29
C THR A 245 5.08 19.52 18.33
N HIS A 246 4.25 19.13 19.31
CA HIS A 246 3.77 17.76 19.47
C HIS A 246 2.24 17.71 19.37
N LEU A 247 1.70 16.88 18.48
CA LEU A 247 0.27 16.59 18.38
C LEU A 247 0.00 15.21 18.99
N LYS A 248 -0.83 15.18 20.04
CA LYS A 248 -0.93 14.04 20.95
C LYS A 248 -2.27 13.32 20.83
N GLN A 249 -2.19 11.99 20.81
CA GLN A 249 -3.29 11.09 21.11
C GLN A 249 -3.03 10.44 22.48
N THR A 250 -3.77 10.85 23.51
CA THR A 250 -3.50 10.43 24.89
C THR A 250 -4.32 9.21 25.34
N ALA A 251 -5.34 8.81 24.57
CA ALA A 251 -6.16 7.63 24.81
C ALA A 251 -6.38 6.80 23.54
N ALA A 252 -6.59 5.48 23.70
CA ALA A 252 -6.83 4.59 22.58
C ALA A 252 -8.21 4.82 21.94
N MET A 253 -8.28 4.84 20.61
CA MET A 253 -9.55 4.89 19.88
C MET A 253 -10.28 3.55 19.92
N LEU A 254 -11.60 3.60 19.74
CA LEU A 254 -12.47 2.44 19.66
C LEU A 254 -12.51 1.88 18.23
N PRO A 255 -12.53 0.55 18.04
CA PRO A 255 -12.57 -0.04 16.71
C PRO A 255 -13.97 0.09 16.11
N LEU A 256 -14.05 0.24 14.77
CA LEU A 256 -15.32 0.27 14.03
C LEU A 256 -16.16 -0.98 14.32
N HIS A 257 -15.51 -2.15 14.41
CA HIS A 257 -16.13 -3.40 14.84
C HIS A 257 -15.32 -4.06 15.97
N ALA A 258 -16.03 -4.64 16.96
CA ALA A 258 -15.40 -5.22 18.14
C ALA A 258 -14.43 -6.38 17.83
N SER A 259 -14.67 -7.12 16.74
CA SER A 259 -13.81 -8.23 16.28
C SER A 259 -12.75 -7.80 15.26
N TRP A 260 -12.78 -6.56 14.78
CA TRP A 260 -11.82 -6.06 13.79
C TRP A 260 -10.80 -5.17 14.49
N TYR A 261 -9.78 -5.80 15.06
CA TYR A 261 -8.76 -5.12 15.85
C TYR A 261 -7.94 -4.09 15.06
N TRP A 262 -7.91 -4.21 13.74
CA TRP A 262 -7.24 -3.29 12.81
C TRP A 262 -8.10 -2.09 12.38
N SER A 263 -9.32 -1.95 12.93
CA SER A 263 -10.33 -1.01 12.41
C SER A 263 -10.54 0.23 13.26
N THR A 264 -9.60 0.63 14.12
CA THR A 264 -9.73 1.95 14.75
C THR A 264 -9.37 3.06 13.74
N PRO A 265 -9.94 4.27 13.87
CA PRO A 265 -9.55 5.41 13.04
C PRO A 265 -8.14 5.93 13.36
N TRP A 266 -7.67 6.85 12.53
CA TRP A 266 -6.38 7.52 12.67
C TRP A 266 -6.53 8.86 13.38
N LEU A 267 -5.55 9.27 14.18
CA LEU A 267 -5.50 10.59 14.82
C LEU A 267 -5.67 11.70 13.78
N LEU A 268 -4.86 11.65 12.73
CA LEU A 268 -4.94 12.53 11.57
C LEU A 268 -5.19 11.70 10.32
N HIS A 269 -6.23 12.08 9.59
CA HIS A 269 -6.54 11.54 8.28
C HIS A 269 -6.63 12.70 7.28
N LEU A 270 -5.69 12.72 6.32
CA LEU A 270 -5.46 13.85 5.43
C LEU A 270 -5.69 13.44 3.97
N GLY A 271 -6.30 14.34 3.18
CA GLY A 271 -6.39 14.17 1.72
C GLY A 271 -7.80 14.34 1.16
N SER A 272 -8.15 13.52 0.18
CA SER A 272 -9.47 13.58 -0.46
C SER A 272 -10.51 12.92 0.43
N LEU A 273 -11.30 13.74 1.11
CA LEU A 273 -12.40 13.32 1.97
C LEU A 273 -13.70 13.93 1.46
N ASP A 274 -14.71 13.10 1.24
CA ASP A 274 -16.05 13.63 1.01
C ASP A 274 -16.53 14.31 2.30
N GLU A 275 -16.73 15.63 2.25
CA GLU A 275 -17.23 16.40 3.39
C GLU A 275 -18.59 15.86 3.84
N GLY A 276 -18.63 15.17 4.99
CA GLY A 276 -19.86 14.78 5.67
C GLY A 276 -20.61 13.57 5.11
N ARG A 277 -20.00 12.77 4.22
CA ARG A 277 -20.48 11.43 3.83
C ARG A 277 -19.32 10.45 3.86
N THR A 278 -19.60 9.17 3.69
CA THR A 278 -18.68 8.05 3.96
C THR A 278 -17.23 8.31 3.53
N LEU A 279 -16.27 7.84 4.35
CA LEU A 279 -14.86 7.70 3.97
C LEU A 279 -14.77 6.78 2.74
N ASP A 280 -15.06 7.30 1.55
CA ASP A 280 -14.84 6.59 0.31
C ASP A 280 -13.31 6.61 0.11
N GLU A 281 -12.66 5.50 0.47
CA GLU A 281 -11.19 5.39 0.44
C GLU A 281 -10.67 5.78 -0.95
N GLY A 282 -9.66 6.66 -0.98
CA GLY A 282 -9.09 7.17 -2.24
C GLY A 282 -9.87 8.27 -2.95
N GLY A 283 -10.97 8.75 -2.37
CA GLY A 283 -11.75 9.88 -2.88
C GLY A 283 -12.74 9.50 -3.98
N LYS A 284 -13.40 10.53 -4.54
CA LYS A 284 -14.40 10.34 -5.59
C LYS A 284 -13.77 9.82 -6.88
N GLN A 285 -14.37 8.76 -7.43
CA GLN A 285 -14.08 8.24 -8.76
C GLN A 285 -15.32 8.41 -9.66
N GLU A 286 -15.12 8.85 -10.89
CA GLU A 286 -16.17 8.88 -11.92
C GLU A 286 -16.33 7.53 -12.62
N ALA A 287 -17.28 7.47 -13.56
CA ALA A 287 -17.54 6.27 -14.35
C ALA A 287 -16.32 5.86 -15.18
N TRP A 288 -16.11 4.54 -15.28
CA TRP A 288 -15.07 3.95 -16.10
C TRP A 288 -15.36 4.14 -17.60
N GLN A 289 -14.32 4.48 -18.34
CA GLN A 289 -14.30 4.54 -19.81
C GLN A 289 -13.42 3.41 -20.34
N PRO A 290 -13.86 2.65 -21.35
CA PRO A 290 -13.06 1.58 -21.94
C PRO A 290 -11.91 2.14 -22.79
N LEU A 291 -10.79 1.43 -22.77
CA LEU A 291 -9.64 1.69 -23.64
C LEU A 291 -9.56 0.67 -24.77
N ALA A 292 -9.04 1.10 -25.92
CA ALA A 292 -8.78 0.22 -27.04
C ALA A 292 -7.81 -0.90 -26.62
N ALA A 293 -8.15 -2.13 -27.01
CA ALA A 293 -7.32 -3.29 -26.75
C ALA A 293 -5.93 -3.11 -27.39
N SER A 294 -4.90 -3.66 -26.74
CA SER A 294 -3.58 -3.74 -27.36
C SER A 294 -3.57 -4.90 -28.35
N SER A 295 -3.11 -4.68 -29.58
CA SER A 295 -2.90 -5.75 -30.57
C SER A 295 -1.57 -6.48 -30.39
N ARG A 296 -0.68 -5.98 -29.54
CA ARG A 296 0.67 -6.50 -29.30
C ARG A 296 1.09 -6.34 -27.84
N ASN A 297 2.19 -6.97 -27.45
CA ASN A 297 2.79 -6.74 -26.14
C ASN A 297 3.39 -5.32 -26.10
N GLN A 298 3.01 -4.54 -25.09
CA GLN A 298 3.56 -3.23 -24.79
C GLN A 298 4.21 -3.29 -23.41
N PRO A 299 5.54 -3.29 -23.31
CA PRO A 299 6.22 -3.41 -22.02
C PRO A 299 5.91 -2.23 -21.07
N ALA A 300 5.93 -2.49 -19.76
CA ALA A 300 5.88 -1.45 -18.74
C ALA A 300 7.01 -0.41 -18.96
N ASP A 301 6.79 0.81 -18.51
CA ASP A 301 7.75 1.93 -18.55
C ASP A 301 8.19 2.40 -19.95
N THR A 302 7.57 1.90 -21.03
CA THR A 302 8.00 2.21 -22.40
C THR A 302 7.11 3.17 -23.16
N GLN A 303 5.91 3.50 -22.69
CA GLN A 303 4.96 4.36 -23.40
C GLN A 303 4.06 5.09 -22.41
N ASP A 304 3.54 6.24 -22.80
CA ASP A 304 2.73 7.14 -21.97
C ASP A 304 1.37 7.45 -22.61
N THR A 305 1.02 6.80 -23.72
CA THR A 305 -0.23 7.07 -24.45
C THR A 305 -1.23 5.93 -24.39
N VAL A 306 -2.52 6.27 -24.27
CA VAL A 306 -3.65 5.33 -24.35
C VAL A 306 -4.71 5.83 -25.33
N MET A 307 -5.52 4.92 -25.85
CA MET A 307 -6.58 5.22 -26.82
C MET A 307 -7.95 4.90 -26.22
N LEU A 308 -8.88 5.86 -26.21
CA LEU A 308 -10.29 5.63 -25.86
C LEU A 308 -11.02 4.86 -26.98
N VAL A 309 -12.04 4.07 -26.62
CA VAL A 309 -12.95 3.39 -27.59
C VAL A 309 -14.08 4.32 -28.02
N ASP A 310 -14.63 4.13 -29.22
CA ASP A 310 -15.89 4.75 -29.64
C ASP A 310 -17.06 4.27 -28.77
N SER A 311 -17.73 5.18 -28.08
CA SER A 311 -19.01 4.86 -27.43
C SER A 311 -20.10 4.75 -28.50
N THR A 312 -20.52 3.54 -28.86
CA THR A 312 -21.63 3.31 -29.79
C THR A 312 -23.01 3.46 -29.16
N GLN A 313 -23.12 3.96 -27.92
CA GLN A 313 -24.41 4.21 -27.27
C GLN A 313 -24.44 5.52 -26.46
N ASP A 314 -25.43 6.32 -26.82
CA ASP A 314 -26.03 7.50 -26.20
C ASP A 314 -25.17 8.70 -25.78
N ALA A 315 -25.40 9.77 -26.53
CA ALA A 315 -25.10 11.17 -26.26
C ALA A 315 -25.84 11.70 -25.01
N GLY A 316 -25.54 11.11 -23.85
CA GLY A 316 -26.07 11.50 -22.55
C GLY A 316 -25.05 11.27 -21.44
N ALA A 317 -24.13 12.23 -21.29
CA ALA A 317 -23.29 12.45 -20.10
C ALA A 317 -22.04 11.54 -19.86
N ALA A 318 -21.29 11.14 -20.89
CA ALA A 318 -19.89 10.76 -20.69
C ALA A 318 -19.04 12.04 -20.53
N SER A 319 -18.55 12.31 -19.31
CA SER A 319 -17.60 13.41 -19.09
C SER A 319 -16.31 13.10 -19.87
N SER A 320 -16.05 13.85 -20.93
CA SER A 320 -14.87 13.59 -21.76
C SER A 320 -13.62 13.95 -20.97
N LEU A 321 -12.67 13.01 -20.81
CA LEU A 321 -11.41 13.27 -20.12
C LEU A 321 -10.67 14.43 -20.79
N ALA A 322 -10.20 15.40 -20.01
CA ALA A 322 -9.55 16.62 -20.47
C ALA A 322 -8.12 16.73 -19.93
N VAL A 323 -7.31 17.59 -20.55
CA VAL A 323 -5.99 17.92 -20.03
C VAL A 323 -6.12 18.48 -18.62
N GLY A 324 -5.28 17.99 -17.70
CA GLY A 324 -5.32 18.33 -16.28
C GLY A 324 -6.11 17.34 -15.41
N ASP A 325 -6.92 16.45 -16.00
CA ASP A 325 -7.63 15.44 -15.26
C ASP A 325 -6.67 14.44 -14.59
N GLU A 326 -6.90 14.17 -13.32
CA GLU A 326 -6.30 13.04 -12.62
C GLU A 326 -7.11 11.78 -12.93
N VAL A 327 -6.45 10.68 -13.24
CA VAL A 327 -7.07 9.47 -13.75
C VAL A 327 -6.50 8.21 -13.10
N LEU A 328 -7.37 7.24 -12.84
CA LEU A 328 -7.01 5.88 -12.47
C LEU A 328 -7.13 5.00 -13.70
N LEU A 329 -6.05 4.30 -14.06
CA LEU A 329 -6.01 3.30 -15.11
C LEU A 329 -6.03 1.91 -14.46
N GLU A 330 -6.85 0.99 -14.98
CA GLU A 330 -6.97 -0.37 -14.45
C GLU A 330 -7.18 -1.44 -15.53
N SER A 331 -6.60 -2.61 -15.29
CA SER A 331 -6.96 -3.88 -15.94
C SER A 331 -7.07 -4.98 -14.89
N ILE A 332 -8.03 -5.88 -15.09
CA ILE A 332 -8.22 -7.09 -14.26
C ILE A 332 -8.24 -8.27 -15.22
N ASP A 333 -7.16 -9.05 -15.25
CA ASP A 333 -7.04 -10.22 -16.11
C ASP A 333 -7.25 -11.51 -15.32
N LYS A 334 -8.39 -12.17 -15.53
CA LYS A 334 -8.81 -13.38 -14.82
C LYS A 334 -8.43 -14.67 -15.54
N ARG A 335 -7.79 -14.58 -16.71
CA ARG A 335 -7.45 -15.76 -17.50
C ARG A 335 -6.34 -16.56 -16.79
N SER A 336 -6.38 -17.87 -16.88
CA SER A 336 -5.45 -18.74 -16.15
C SER A 336 -4.00 -18.51 -16.58
N GLU A 337 -3.75 -18.21 -17.86
CA GLU A 337 -2.43 -17.86 -18.36
C GLU A 337 -1.89 -16.55 -17.78
N ALA A 338 -2.75 -15.60 -17.45
CA ALA A 338 -2.33 -14.36 -16.81
C ALA A 338 -1.90 -14.59 -15.37
N VAL A 339 -2.67 -15.38 -14.62
CA VAL A 339 -2.33 -15.78 -13.25
C VAL A 339 -1.03 -16.59 -13.24
N ALA A 340 -0.89 -17.57 -14.15
CA ALA A 340 0.33 -18.36 -14.27
C ALA A 340 1.55 -17.47 -14.55
N ARG A 341 1.46 -16.55 -15.51
CA ARG A 341 2.53 -15.60 -15.84
C ARG A 341 2.89 -14.68 -14.67
N ALA A 342 1.91 -14.21 -13.90
CA ALA A 342 2.14 -13.36 -12.74
C ALA A 342 2.86 -14.09 -11.58
N LEU A 343 2.66 -15.41 -11.46
CA LEU A 343 3.25 -16.25 -10.41
C LEU A 343 4.54 -16.94 -10.84
N ALA A 344 4.80 -17.01 -12.15
CA ALA A 344 5.98 -17.66 -12.71
C ALA A 344 7.28 -17.19 -12.02
N PRO A 345 8.26 -18.07 -11.84
CA PRO A 345 8.30 -19.48 -12.27
C PRO A 345 7.53 -20.41 -11.33
N TYR A 346 6.84 -19.89 -10.32
CA TYR A 346 6.10 -20.70 -9.36
C TYR A 346 4.69 -21.03 -9.83
N GLN A 347 4.22 -22.20 -9.41
CA GLN A 347 2.82 -22.60 -9.57
C GLN A 347 1.93 -22.02 -8.46
N MET A 348 0.66 -21.86 -8.80
CA MET A 348 -0.40 -21.54 -7.85
C MET A 348 -0.48 -22.62 -6.75
N GLU A 349 -0.42 -22.21 -5.48
CA GLU A 349 -0.57 -23.14 -4.37
C GLU A 349 -2.02 -23.58 -4.17
N LYS A 350 -2.23 -24.89 -4.07
CA LYS A 350 -3.51 -25.52 -3.76
C LYS A 350 -3.48 -26.20 -2.39
N ASP A 351 -4.63 -26.26 -1.76
CA ASP A 351 -4.81 -27.08 -0.57
C ASP A 351 -4.79 -28.57 -0.96
N ALA A 352 -3.85 -29.32 -0.40
CA ALA A 352 -3.62 -30.71 -0.77
C ALA A 352 -4.81 -31.65 -0.51
N LYS A 353 -5.70 -31.30 0.43
CA LYS A 353 -6.86 -32.13 0.76
C LYS A 353 -8.05 -31.83 -0.13
N THR A 354 -8.26 -30.55 -0.45
CA THR A 354 -9.47 -30.08 -1.14
C THR A 354 -9.25 -29.72 -2.60
N GLY A 355 -8.00 -29.60 -3.05
CA GLY A 355 -7.63 -29.12 -4.37
C GLY A 355 -7.94 -27.63 -4.60
N LYS A 356 -8.45 -26.92 -3.59
CA LYS A 356 -8.84 -25.51 -3.71
C LYS A 356 -7.62 -24.61 -3.69
N SER A 357 -7.65 -23.56 -4.49
CA SER A 357 -6.63 -22.53 -4.48
C SER A 357 -6.53 -21.81 -3.15
N ARG A 358 -5.30 -21.58 -2.71
CA ARG A 358 -5.02 -20.87 -1.46
C ARG A 358 -5.06 -19.37 -1.62
N TRP A 359 -4.66 -18.87 -2.78
CA TRP A 359 -4.51 -17.45 -3.04
C TRP A 359 -5.71 -16.91 -3.82
N LEU A 360 -6.14 -15.70 -3.48
CA LEU A 360 -7.29 -15.07 -4.10
C LEU A 360 -6.98 -14.56 -5.50
N ILE A 361 -5.71 -14.44 -5.90
CA ILE A 361 -5.31 -14.02 -7.26
C ILE A 361 -5.93 -14.89 -8.36
N GLU A 362 -6.17 -16.19 -8.13
CA GLU A 362 -6.86 -17.04 -9.13
C GLU A 362 -8.33 -16.62 -9.33
N ARG A 363 -9.01 -16.23 -8.26
CA ARG A 363 -10.43 -15.77 -8.30
C ARG A 363 -10.55 -14.31 -8.74
N ASP A 364 -9.71 -13.46 -8.16
CA ASP A 364 -9.76 -12.00 -8.31
C ASP A 364 -9.12 -11.55 -9.63
N GLY A 365 -8.22 -12.37 -10.18
CA GLY A 365 -7.42 -12.05 -11.36
C GLY A 365 -6.18 -11.25 -11.01
N VAL A 366 -5.35 -11.07 -12.03
CA VAL A 366 -4.18 -10.22 -12.02
C VAL A 366 -4.64 -8.77 -12.15
N VAL A 367 -4.54 -8.00 -11.06
CA VAL A 367 -4.97 -6.61 -11.03
C VAL A 367 -3.77 -5.70 -11.33
N LYS A 368 -3.91 -4.87 -12.35
CA LYS A 368 -2.94 -3.85 -12.76
C LYS A 368 -3.60 -2.49 -12.61
N ARG A 369 -3.11 -1.64 -11.72
CA ARG A 369 -3.64 -0.28 -11.57
C ARG A 369 -2.58 0.75 -11.22
N ALA A 370 -2.77 1.97 -11.69
CA ALA A 370 -1.90 3.11 -11.42
C ALA A 370 -2.60 4.44 -11.73
N ARG A 371 -2.16 5.51 -11.07
CA ARG A 371 -2.70 6.87 -11.17
C ARG A 371 -1.81 7.77 -12.01
N TYR A 372 -2.44 8.61 -12.83
CA TYR A 372 -1.79 9.49 -13.79
C TYR A 372 -2.52 10.82 -13.88
N ARG A 373 -1.90 11.80 -14.54
CA ARG A 373 -2.57 13.01 -15.05
C ARG A 373 -2.62 12.97 -16.57
N VAL A 374 -3.72 13.40 -17.17
CA VAL A 374 -3.80 13.64 -18.62
C VAL A 374 -3.05 14.93 -18.96
N VAL A 375 -2.00 14.84 -19.76
CA VAL A 375 -1.17 16.00 -20.15
C VAL A 375 -1.43 16.48 -21.57
N ALA A 376 -1.94 15.61 -22.44
CA ALA A 376 -2.40 15.99 -23.77
C ALA A 376 -3.57 15.12 -24.22
N ARG A 377 -4.39 15.66 -25.12
CA ARG A 377 -5.48 14.94 -25.78
C ARG A 377 -5.55 15.31 -27.25
N GLU A 378 -5.44 14.29 -28.10
CA GLU A 378 -5.57 14.38 -29.55
C GLU A 378 -6.71 13.47 -30.00
N GLY A 379 -7.92 14.01 -30.09
CA GLY A 379 -9.13 13.22 -30.33
C GLY A 379 -9.37 12.18 -29.22
N LYS A 380 -9.10 10.90 -29.53
CA LYS A 380 -9.22 9.74 -28.63
C LYS A 380 -7.90 9.34 -27.96
N ARG A 381 -6.79 9.88 -28.45
CA ARG A 381 -5.47 9.62 -27.89
C ARG A 381 -5.28 10.50 -26.67
N LEU A 382 -4.98 9.89 -25.53
CA LEU A 382 -4.55 10.58 -24.32
C LEU A 382 -3.06 10.35 -24.13
N THR A 383 -2.33 11.40 -23.81
CA THR A 383 -0.97 11.31 -23.28
C THR A 383 -1.03 11.53 -21.78
N LEU A 384 -0.40 10.63 -21.02
CA LEU A 384 -0.38 10.62 -19.58
C LEU A 384 0.94 11.22 -19.06
N SER A 385 0.94 11.66 -17.81
CA SER A 385 2.07 12.34 -17.19
C SER A 385 3.29 11.45 -16.94
N LEU A 386 3.14 10.13 -17.07
CA LEU A 386 4.15 9.12 -16.77
C LEU A 386 4.06 8.00 -17.80
N PRO A 387 5.17 7.29 -18.08
CA PRO A 387 5.09 5.98 -18.70
C PRO A 387 4.16 5.04 -17.93
N LEU A 388 3.49 4.14 -18.64
CA LEU A 388 2.57 3.18 -18.07
C LEU A 388 3.32 2.19 -17.18
N ALA A 389 2.98 2.19 -15.89
CA ALA A 389 3.58 1.35 -14.85
C ALA A 389 3.40 -0.16 -15.07
N HIS A 390 2.44 -0.57 -15.91
CA HIS A 390 2.17 -1.99 -16.16
C HIS A 390 2.22 -2.27 -17.64
N GLU A 391 2.71 -3.45 -18.00
CA GLU A 391 2.68 -3.93 -19.37
C GLU A 391 1.23 -4.14 -19.84
N ARG A 392 0.98 -3.87 -21.13
CA ARG A 392 -0.32 -4.11 -21.77
C ARG A 392 -0.18 -5.26 -22.75
N LEU A 393 -0.96 -6.31 -22.53
CA LEU A 393 -0.86 -7.55 -23.30
C LEU A 393 -2.09 -7.72 -24.21
N PRO A 394 -1.95 -8.44 -25.33
CA PRO A 394 -3.09 -8.81 -26.15
C PRO A 394 -4.16 -9.56 -25.34
N GLY A 395 -5.42 -9.24 -25.63
CA GLY A 395 -6.59 -9.82 -24.94
C GLY A 395 -6.93 -9.19 -23.59
N GLU A 396 -6.08 -8.30 -23.04
CA GLU A 396 -6.43 -7.58 -21.81
C GLU A 396 -7.47 -6.49 -22.07
N THR A 397 -8.42 -6.37 -21.15
CA THR A 397 -9.38 -5.26 -21.14
C THR A 397 -8.93 -4.18 -20.17
N TRP A 398 -8.71 -2.97 -20.69
CA TRP A 398 -8.27 -1.83 -19.92
C TRP A 398 -9.38 -0.78 -19.81
N ARG A 399 -9.43 -0.09 -18.67
CA ARG A 399 -10.38 0.98 -18.38
C ARG A 399 -9.72 2.13 -17.66
N ILE A 400 -10.24 3.33 -17.84
CA ILE A 400 -9.74 4.58 -17.25
C ILE A 400 -10.90 5.36 -16.63
N ALA A 401 -10.70 5.97 -15.46
CA ALA A 401 -11.71 6.81 -14.82
C ALA A 401 -11.08 8.08 -14.28
N ARG A 402 -11.81 9.21 -14.34
CA ARG A 402 -11.40 10.43 -13.63
C ARG A 402 -11.49 10.18 -12.12
N ILE A 403 -10.45 10.59 -11.40
CA ILE A 403 -10.40 10.61 -9.94
C ILE A 403 -10.20 12.03 -9.45
N HIS A 404 -10.51 12.29 -8.18
CA HIS A 404 -10.45 13.63 -7.58
C HIS A 404 -9.53 13.67 -6.36
N PRO A 405 -8.22 13.37 -6.48
CA PRO A 405 -7.31 13.41 -5.36
C PRO A 405 -7.09 14.84 -4.85
N ALA A 406 -6.77 14.98 -3.57
CA ALA A 406 -6.26 16.25 -3.04
C ALA A 406 -4.85 16.50 -3.57
N ARG A 407 -4.55 17.73 -3.96
CA ARG A 407 -3.26 18.12 -4.53
C ARG A 407 -2.46 18.92 -3.51
N GLU A 408 -1.16 18.67 -3.42
CA GLU A 408 -0.24 19.49 -2.61
C GLU A 408 -0.68 19.63 -1.15
N VAL A 409 -0.86 18.48 -0.50
CA VAL A 409 -1.09 18.35 0.93
C VAL A 409 0.24 18.06 1.62
N GLY A 410 0.67 18.97 2.49
CA GLY A 410 1.95 18.88 3.20
C GLY A 410 1.79 18.60 4.68
N VAL A 411 2.72 17.85 5.27
CA VAL A 411 2.92 17.76 6.73
C VAL A 411 4.38 18.05 7.05
N GLU A 412 4.64 19.04 7.90
CA GLU A 412 6.00 19.50 8.15
C GLU A 412 6.32 19.89 9.60
N GLY A 413 7.52 19.51 10.05
CA GLY A 413 8.17 20.08 11.23
C GLY A 413 7.36 19.92 12.51
N LEU A 414 6.88 18.71 12.77
CA LEU A 414 6.10 18.39 13.97
C LEU A 414 6.32 16.93 14.40
N ALA A 415 5.95 16.64 15.64
CA ALA A 415 5.86 15.29 16.15
C ALA A 415 4.40 14.86 16.33
N LEU A 416 4.10 13.61 15.99
CA LEU A 416 2.85 12.95 16.33
C LEU A 416 3.15 11.91 17.42
N SER A 417 2.44 11.96 18.53
CA SER A 417 2.66 11.00 19.62
C SER A 417 1.39 10.31 20.03
N GLY A 418 1.42 8.98 20.06
CA GLY A 418 0.41 8.19 20.76
C GLY A 418 0.75 8.06 22.24
N ASN A 419 -0.01 7.21 22.92
CA ASN A 419 0.24 6.83 24.31
C ASN A 419 0.37 5.31 24.47
N TRP A 420 0.85 4.63 23.41
CA TRP A 420 1.09 3.19 23.45
C TRP A 420 2.25 2.87 24.39
N ARG A 421 1.95 2.12 25.47
CA ARG A 421 2.93 1.73 26.51
C ARG A 421 3.00 0.22 26.72
N GLY A 422 2.19 -0.55 26.00
CA GLY A 422 2.04 -1.98 26.18
C GLY A 422 3.22 -2.81 25.67
N GLN A 423 3.15 -4.12 25.92
CA GLN A 423 3.95 -5.12 25.24
C GLN A 423 3.11 -5.67 24.08
N PHE A 424 3.53 -5.38 22.85
CA PHE A 424 2.75 -5.73 21.66
C PHE A 424 2.56 -7.24 21.54
N LYS A 425 1.32 -7.64 21.26
CA LYS A 425 0.97 -9.00 20.85
C LYS A 425 0.08 -8.92 19.61
N HIS A 426 0.61 -9.44 18.50
CA HIS A 426 -0.04 -9.44 17.20
C HIS A 426 -1.47 -10.04 17.27
N HIS A 427 -2.47 -9.25 16.87
CA HIS A 427 -3.89 -9.60 16.86
C HIS A 427 -4.49 -9.96 18.23
N ARG A 428 -3.96 -9.41 19.34
CA ARG A 428 -4.55 -9.61 20.67
C ARG A 428 -5.80 -8.76 20.88
N SER A 429 -5.77 -7.49 20.49
CA SER A 429 -6.82 -6.53 20.78
C SER A 429 -6.77 -5.33 19.84
N ALA A 430 -7.84 -4.54 19.77
CA ALA A 430 -7.83 -3.28 19.03
C ALA A 430 -6.79 -2.29 19.54
N GLU A 431 -6.50 -2.29 20.85
CA GLU A 431 -5.51 -1.42 21.46
C GLU A 431 -4.07 -1.83 21.09
N ASP A 432 -3.81 -3.12 20.90
CA ASP A 432 -2.53 -3.61 20.35
C ASP A 432 -2.36 -3.24 18.88
N ASP A 433 -3.42 -3.44 18.09
CA ASP A 433 -3.32 -3.49 16.64
C ASP A 433 -3.51 -2.15 15.93
N SER A 434 -4.33 -1.25 16.49
CA SER A 434 -4.63 0.02 15.82
C SER A 434 -4.98 1.20 16.73
N GLY A 435 -5.22 0.99 18.02
CA GLY A 435 -5.78 2.01 18.93
C GLY A 435 -5.03 3.34 19.02
N PHE A 436 -3.80 3.43 18.52
CA PHE A 436 -2.94 4.60 18.42
C PHE A 436 -2.38 4.73 17.01
N GLY A 437 -3.26 4.84 16.00
CA GLY A 437 -2.92 5.17 14.63
C GLY A 437 -2.69 6.67 14.46
N LEU A 438 -1.56 7.10 13.92
CA LEU A 438 -1.17 8.52 13.94
C LEU A 438 -1.46 9.30 12.65
N LEU A 439 -0.99 8.81 11.50
CA LEU A 439 -1.12 9.55 10.24
C LEU A 439 -1.57 8.66 9.08
N ASP A 440 -2.73 8.96 8.50
CA ASP A 440 -3.20 8.39 7.24
C ASP A 440 -3.27 9.50 6.20
N ILE A 441 -2.64 9.25 5.05
CA ILE A 441 -2.63 10.13 3.89
C ILE A 441 -3.31 9.36 2.77
N ASP A 442 -4.50 9.80 2.39
CA ASP A 442 -5.37 9.05 1.47
C ASP A 442 -5.85 9.90 0.30
N GLY A 443 -5.74 9.36 -0.92
CA GLY A 443 -6.21 10.03 -2.12
C GLY A 443 -5.52 11.36 -2.37
N VAL A 444 -4.18 11.42 -2.27
CA VAL A 444 -3.40 12.63 -2.56
C VAL A 444 -2.47 12.48 -3.76
N THR A 445 -2.16 13.60 -4.40
CA THR A 445 -1.13 13.69 -5.44
C THR A 445 -0.26 14.92 -5.23
N ASP A 446 0.96 14.91 -5.77
CA ASP A 446 1.94 16.00 -5.62
C ASP A 446 2.10 16.43 -4.14
N SER A 447 2.23 15.50 -3.20
CA SER A 447 2.13 15.78 -1.75
C SER A 447 3.41 15.41 -1.00
N TRP A 448 3.50 15.79 0.27
CA TRP A 448 4.72 15.54 1.04
C TRP A 448 4.56 15.42 2.55
N VAL A 449 5.50 14.70 3.16
CA VAL A 449 5.77 14.68 4.60
C VAL A 449 7.25 15.01 4.78
N ARG A 450 7.59 16.01 5.59
CA ARG A 450 8.99 16.43 5.79
C ARG A 450 9.27 16.73 7.26
N ASP A 451 10.36 16.16 7.78
CA ASP A 451 10.79 16.41 9.17
C ASP A 451 9.66 16.12 10.17
N VAL A 452 9.25 14.85 10.22
CA VAL A 452 8.18 14.38 11.10
C VAL A 452 8.69 13.26 12.00
N GLN A 453 8.38 13.37 13.29
CA GLN A 453 8.63 12.33 14.26
C GLN A 453 7.33 11.64 14.68
N LEU A 454 7.33 10.31 14.78
CA LEU A 454 6.22 9.53 15.29
C LEU A 454 6.67 8.72 16.50
N VAL A 455 5.96 8.82 17.62
CA VAL A 455 6.38 8.21 18.89
C VAL A 455 5.23 7.45 19.56
N ASN A 456 5.52 6.26 20.10
CA ASN A 456 4.61 5.47 20.94
C ASN A 456 3.25 5.22 20.28
N PHE A 457 3.27 4.59 19.12
CA PHE A 457 2.12 4.25 18.31
C PHE A 457 2.00 2.74 18.12
N ASN A 458 0.85 2.29 17.64
CA ASN A 458 0.72 0.95 17.06
C ASN A 458 0.55 0.99 15.54
N GLN A 459 0.07 2.09 14.97
CA GLN A 459 0.15 2.34 13.53
C GLN A 459 0.76 3.72 13.26
N GLY A 460 1.92 3.77 12.60
CA GLY A 460 2.65 5.02 12.38
C GLY A 460 2.08 5.83 11.23
N ILE A 461 2.51 5.52 10.00
CA ILE A 461 2.06 6.20 8.77
C ILE A 461 1.42 5.23 7.80
N LYS A 462 0.30 5.61 7.18
CA LYS A 462 -0.22 4.93 5.99
C LYS A 462 -0.40 5.91 4.86
N VAL A 463 0.14 5.57 3.69
CA VAL A 463 -0.07 6.32 2.44
C VAL A 463 -0.90 5.45 1.53
N ARG A 464 -2.06 5.94 1.11
CA ARG A 464 -3.04 5.13 0.37
C ARG A 464 -3.64 5.88 -0.79
N HIS A 465 -3.96 5.13 -1.86
CA HIS A 465 -4.62 5.66 -3.04
C HIS A 465 -3.97 6.93 -3.60
N SER A 466 -2.65 7.05 -3.44
CA SER A 466 -1.92 8.29 -3.65
C SER A 466 -0.89 8.14 -4.75
N SER A 467 -0.38 9.26 -5.25
CA SER A 467 0.72 9.24 -6.21
C SER A 467 1.66 10.42 -6.08
N GLN A 468 2.85 10.33 -6.67
CA GLN A 468 3.81 11.43 -6.79
C GLN A 468 4.02 12.19 -5.46
N THR A 469 4.33 11.43 -4.40
CA THR A 469 4.38 11.93 -3.02
C THR A 469 5.74 11.62 -2.42
N THR A 470 6.35 12.57 -1.70
CA THR A 470 7.63 12.36 -1.01
C THR A 470 7.46 12.41 0.50
N LEU A 471 7.89 11.37 1.20
CA LEU A 471 8.12 11.37 2.64
C LEU A 471 9.62 11.47 2.86
N GLU A 472 10.11 12.55 3.47
CA GLU A 472 11.53 12.71 3.77
C GLU A 472 11.81 13.05 5.24
N ASN A 473 12.89 12.48 5.78
CA ASN A 473 13.31 12.70 7.15
C ASN A 473 12.21 12.34 8.16
N VAL A 474 11.70 11.12 8.06
CA VAL A 474 10.71 10.58 9.01
C VAL A 474 11.43 9.73 10.04
N ARG A 475 11.17 9.98 11.33
CA ARG A 475 11.71 9.19 12.44
C ARG A 475 10.57 8.52 13.20
N LEU A 476 10.65 7.20 13.36
CA LEU A 476 9.69 6.42 14.13
C LEU A 476 10.38 5.84 15.36
N ALA A 477 9.79 6.01 16.55
CA ALA A 477 10.40 5.60 17.80
C ALA A 477 9.35 5.21 18.86
N GLY A 478 9.82 4.71 20.00
CA GLY A 478 8.97 4.38 21.15
C GLY A 478 8.82 2.88 21.35
N LYS A 479 7.72 2.47 21.98
CA LYS A 479 7.45 1.04 22.22
C LYS A 479 7.08 0.29 20.93
N PRO A 480 7.53 -0.96 20.77
CA PRO A 480 7.10 -1.83 19.66
C PRO A 480 5.59 -1.85 19.52
N GLY A 481 5.12 -1.48 18.34
CA GLY A 481 3.71 -1.49 17.93
C GLY A 481 3.44 -2.50 16.82
N HIS A 482 2.34 -2.31 16.09
CA HIS A 482 1.94 -3.20 15.01
C HIS A 482 2.64 -2.86 13.69
N ILE A 483 2.39 -1.68 13.12
CA ILE A 483 2.87 -1.29 11.78
C ILE A 483 3.56 0.08 11.86
N ALA A 484 4.83 0.15 11.43
CA ALA A 484 5.58 1.40 11.35
C ALA A 484 5.07 2.29 10.21
N MET A 485 5.16 1.80 8.98
CA MET A 485 4.74 2.56 7.80
C MET A 485 4.32 1.63 6.66
N THR A 486 3.27 2.01 5.92
CA THR A 486 2.85 1.25 4.73
C THR A 486 2.43 2.17 3.59
N ILE A 487 3.01 1.93 2.41
CA ILE A 487 2.51 2.49 1.15
C ILE A 487 1.58 1.45 0.53
N SER A 488 0.29 1.78 0.41
CA SER A 488 -0.74 0.86 -0.03
C SER A 488 -1.48 1.38 -1.25
N ASP A 489 -1.61 0.57 -2.29
CA ASP A 489 -2.27 0.98 -3.54
C ASP A 489 -1.90 2.42 -3.97
N SER A 490 -0.62 2.67 -4.08
CA SER A 490 -0.10 3.99 -4.45
C SER A 490 1.04 3.80 -5.42
N ASN A 491 1.31 4.81 -6.25
CA ASN A 491 2.38 4.75 -7.23
C ASN A 491 3.25 6.00 -7.25
N GLN A 492 4.55 5.82 -7.53
CA GLN A 492 5.52 6.92 -7.53
C GLN A 492 5.64 7.63 -6.17
N VAL A 493 5.55 6.89 -5.07
CA VAL A 493 5.84 7.41 -3.73
C VAL A 493 7.33 7.21 -3.42
N LEU A 494 8.00 8.28 -2.97
CA LEU A 494 9.38 8.27 -2.50
C LEU A 494 9.43 8.42 -0.98
N ALA A 495 9.86 7.39 -0.27
CA ALA A 495 10.18 7.43 1.15
C ALA A 495 11.71 7.51 1.33
N LYS A 496 12.21 8.70 1.65
CA LYS A 496 13.64 9.04 1.69
C LYS A 496 14.11 9.30 3.12
N ARG A 497 15.14 8.59 3.57
CA ARG A 497 15.70 8.72 4.93
C ARG A 497 14.61 8.54 6.00
N VAL A 498 13.93 7.40 5.92
CA VAL A 498 13.02 6.93 6.97
C VAL A 498 13.84 6.11 7.95
N ILE A 499 13.80 6.48 9.23
CA ILE A 499 14.52 5.80 10.30
C ILE A 499 13.49 5.23 11.28
N ASP A 500 13.34 3.91 11.26
CA ASP A 500 12.47 3.17 12.17
C ASP A 500 13.25 2.54 13.33
N GLN A 501 13.14 3.20 14.49
CA GLN A 501 13.63 2.74 15.79
C GLN A 501 12.48 2.35 16.71
N SER A 502 11.26 2.22 16.19
CA SER A 502 10.10 1.81 16.99
C SER A 502 10.09 0.31 17.28
N HIS A 503 10.83 -0.48 16.48
CA HIS A 503 10.77 -1.95 16.47
C HIS A 503 9.33 -2.46 16.30
N ALA A 504 8.49 -1.75 15.54
CA ALA A 504 7.18 -2.24 15.18
C ALA A 504 7.28 -3.63 14.54
N TRP A 505 6.24 -4.45 14.75
CA TRP A 505 6.22 -5.82 14.24
C TRP A 505 6.42 -5.87 12.72
N HIS A 506 5.78 -4.92 12.02
CA HIS A 506 5.95 -4.66 10.60
C HIS A 506 6.75 -3.36 10.43
N ALA A 507 7.99 -3.44 9.95
CA ALA A 507 8.80 -2.26 9.61
C ALA A 507 8.23 -1.55 8.35
N PRO A 508 8.79 -0.42 7.89
CA PRO A 508 8.28 0.24 6.69
C PRO A 508 8.25 -0.66 5.45
N GLY A 509 7.16 -0.57 4.66
CA GLY A 509 6.99 -1.41 3.49
C GLY A 509 5.74 -1.14 2.65
N VAL A 510 5.23 -2.15 1.95
CA VAL A 510 4.17 -1.99 0.94
C VAL A 510 3.01 -2.97 1.11
N ALA A 511 1.86 -2.61 0.53
CA ALA A 511 0.64 -3.42 0.57
C ALA A 511 -0.24 -3.18 -0.65
N ARG A 512 -1.11 -4.15 -0.94
CA ARG A 512 -2.11 -4.06 -2.02
C ARG A 512 -1.44 -3.75 -3.36
N TYR A 513 -2.16 -3.12 -4.28
CA TYR A 513 -1.71 -2.82 -5.63
C TYR A 513 -0.68 -1.68 -5.72
N ALA A 514 0.16 -1.52 -4.70
CA ALA A 514 1.27 -0.57 -4.72
C ALA A 514 2.26 -0.94 -5.83
N THR A 515 2.73 0.05 -6.59
CA THR A 515 3.64 -0.14 -7.73
C THR A 515 4.53 1.09 -7.94
N HIS A 516 5.76 0.90 -8.41
CA HIS A 516 6.73 1.97 -8.68
C HIS A 516 7.01 2.86 -7.45
N ASN A 517 7.18 2.27 -6.27
CA ASN A 517 7.50 3.00 -5.05
C ASN A 517 8.96 2.79 -4.63
N VAL A 518 9.54 3.80 -3.98
CA VAL A 518 10.95 3.81 -3.60
C VAL A 518 11.11 4.09 -2.11
N TYR A 519 11.78 3.19 -1.41
CA TYR A 519 12.39 3.42 -0.12
C TYR A 519 13.89 3.69 -0.32
N LEU A 520 14.28 4.96 -0.27
CA LEU A 520 15.68 5.38 -0.40
C LEU A 520 16.27 5.64 0.99
N GLU A 521 17.34 4.93 1.35
CA GLU A 521 18.02 5.08 2.64
C GLU A 521 17.08 4.79 3.82
N LEU A 522 16.29 3.72 3.71
CA LEU A 522 15.48 3.19 4.81
C LEU A 522 16.39 2.52 5.85
N GLU A 523 16.25 2.90 7.12
CA GLU A 523 16.86 2.24 8.26
C GLU A 523 15.79 1.62 9.15
N HIS A 524 15.97 0.36 9.53
CA HIS A 524 15.19 -0.29 10.58
C HIS A 524 16.07 -1.28 11.37
N ALA A 525 15.57 -1.74 12.52
CA ALA A 525 16.32 -2.62 13.41
C ALA A 525 16.69 -3.99 12.77
N GLY A 526 17.78 -4.57 13.28
CA GLY A 526 18.30 -5.89 12.83
C GLY A 526 17.39 -7.07 13.19
N ASP A 527 16.52 -6.92 14.18
CA ASP A 527 15.54 -7.90 14.64
C ASP A 527 14.16 -7.78 13.95
N GLY A 528 14.12 -7.02 12.85
CA GLY A 528 12.93 -6.79 12.04
C GLY A 528 13.11 -7.17 10.58
N GLY A 529 12.10 -6.83 9.77
CA GLY A 529 12.11 -6.97 8.32
C GLY A 529 11.11 -6.00 7.70
N VAL A 530 11.34 -5.60 6.45
CA VAL A 530 10.42 -4.73 5.70
C VAL A 530 9.02 -5.33 5.64
N GLU A 531 8.00 -4.49 5.65
CA GLU A 531 6.61 -4.96 5.56
C GLU A 531 6.21 -5.31 4.12
N LEU A 532 5.55 -6.45 3.95
CA LEU A 532 4.97 -6.88 2.68
C LEU A 532 3.57 -7.44 2.94
N HIS A 533 2.54 -6.58 2.92
CA HIS A 533 1.18 -6.97 3.35
C HIS A 533 0.36 -7.71 2.28
N GLY A 534 0.99 -8.13 1.17
CA GLY A 534 0.34 -8.88 0.10
C GLY A 534 -0.73 -8.09 -0.65
N GLN A 535 -1.60 -8.82 -1.35
CA GLN A 535 -2.62 -8.30 -2.26
C GLN A 535 -1.98 -7.64 -3.52
N GLN A 536 -1.06 -8.36 -4.14
CA GLN A 536 -0.47 -8.06 -5.45
C GLN A 536 0.38 -6.77 -5.61
N PRO A 537 1.23 -6.36 -4.63
CA PRO A 537 2.18 -5.27 -4.88
C PRO A 537 3.25 -5.68 -5.88
N ARG A 538 3.79 -4.71 -6.60
CA ARG A 538 4.83 -4.86 -7.65
C ARG A 538 5.83 -3.72 -7.57
N ASP A 539 6.93 -3.87 -8.31
CA ASP A 539 7.83 -2.76 -8.66
C ASP A 539 8.13 -1.85 -7.48
N THR A 540 8.79 -2.39 -6.45
CA THR A 540 9.17 -1.63 -5.25
C THR A 540 10.67 -1.71 -5.07
N LEU A 541 11.32 -0.55 -4.98
CA LEU A 541 12.75 -0.43 -4.77
C LEU A 541 13.05 -0.11 -3.30
N PHE A 542 13.83 -0.97 -2.65
CA PHE A 542 14.54 -0.67 -1.41
C PHE A 542 16.00 -0.38 -1.76
N ASP A 543 16.32 0.91 -1.86
CA ASP A 543 17.63 1.40 -2.28
C ASP A 543 18.45 1.82 -1.06
N ARG A 544 19.63 1.22 -0.89
CA ARG A 544 20.53 1.46 0.25
C ARG A 544 19.89 1.23 1.62
N LYS A 545 18.95 0.29 1.68
CA LYS A 545 18.27 -0.10 2.92
C LYS A 545 19.27 -0.70 3.92
N ARG A 546 19.21 -0.29 5.18
CA ARG A 546 19.91 -0.90 6.31
C ARG A 546 18.92 -1.51 7.28
N GLY A 547 19.06 -2.80 7.59
CA GLY A 547 18.18 -3.46 8.56
C GLY A 547 18.23 -4.99 8.46
N GLY A 548 17.51 -5.67 9.34
CA GLY A 548 17.44 -7.13 9.36
C GLY A 548 16.59 -7.77 8.26
N HIS A 549 16.63 -9.10 8.26
CA HIS A 549 15.71 -10.00 7.57
C HIS A 549 15.24 -11.02 8.60
N MET A 550 13.99 -10.91 9.05
CA MET A 550 13.41 -11.81 10.05
C MET A 550 12.12 -12.43 9.52
N ARG A 551 11.97 -13.74 9.74
CA ARG A 551 10.77 -14.48 9.34
C ARG A 551 9.57 -13.98 10.15
N ASP A 552 8.37 -14.20 9.61
CA ASP A 552 7.10 -13.91 10.28
C ASP A 552 6.88 -12.41 10.62
N ARG A 553 7.62 -11.53 9.92
CA ARG A 553 7.47 -10.07 10.00
C ARG A 553 6.71 -9.45 8.82
N TRP A 554 6.39 -10.24 7.80
CA TRP A 554 5.51 -9.77 6.72
C TRP A 554 4.06 -10.00 7.10
N GLY A 555 3.17 -9.06 6.79
CA GLY A 555 1.74 -9.24 6.94
C GLY A 555 1.11 -10.14 5.86
N ALA A 556 -0.16 -9.88 5.56
CA ALA A 556 -1.05 -10.63 4.66
C ALA A 556 -1.73 -11.88 5.25
N SER A 557 -2.99 -12.08 4.83
CA SER A 557 -3.70 -13.34 4.98
C SER A 557 -3.21 -14.37 3.96
N VAL A 558 -3.53 -15.65 4.15
CA VAL A 558 -3.22 -16.73 3.17
C VAL A 558 -3.80 -16.40 1.79
N GLY A 559 -5.03 -15.87 1.77
CA GLY A 559 -5.70 -15.46 0.53
C GLY A 559 -5.02 -14.30 -0.20
N HIS A 560 -4.33 -13.41 0.51
CA HIS A 560 -3.65 -12.27 -0.09
C HIS A 560 -2.19 -12.52 -0.47
N GLN A 561 -1.73 -13.76 -0.38
CA GLN A 561 -0.46 -14.16 -0.98
C GLN A 561 -0.54 -14.09 -2.52
N PRO A 562 0.58 -13.89 -3.22
CA PRO A 562 1.92 -13.60 -2.69
C PRO A 562 2.01 -12.25 -1.96
N ASN A 563 2.93 -12.16 -0.99
CA ASN A 563 3.29 -10.94 -0.27
C ASN A 563 3.77 -9.83 -1.23
N HIS A 564 4.45 -10.20 -2.32
CA HIS A 564 4.83 -9.30 -3.41
C HIS A 564 4.99 -10.11 -4.71
N LEU A 565 4.48 -9.57 -5.82
CA LEU A 565 4.69 -10.15 -7.16
C LEU A 565 6.08 -9.75 -7.68
N ARG A 566 6.34 -9.87 -8.99
CA ARG A 566 7.64 -9.47 -9.57
C ARG A 566 7.93 -7.97 -9.35
N GLY A 567 9.20 -7.60 -9.48
CA GLY A 567 9.66 -6.20 -9.44
C GLY A 567 10.07 -5.67 -8.07
N MET A 568 10.14 -6.52 -7.03
CA MET A 568 10.79 -6.10 -5.77
C MET A 568 12.31 -6.06 -5.97
N VAL A 569 12.93 -4.90 -5.77
CA VAL A 569 14.38 -4.70 -5.94
C VAL A 569 15.00 -4.30 -4.61
N LEU A 570 16.00 -5.06 -4.16
CA LEU A 570 16.90 -4.69 -3.07
C LEU A 570 18.24 -4.28 -3.68
N TRP A 571 18.51 -2.97 -3.71
CA TRP A 571 19.73 -2.42 -4.32
C TRP A 571 20.70 -1.93 -3.24
N ASN A 572 21.91 -2.49 -3.21
CA ASN A 572 22.91 -2.26 -2.17
C ASN A 572 22.37 -2.32 -0.74
N PRO A 573 21.57 -3.34 -0.36
CA PRO A 573 21.09 -3.47 1.01
C PRO A 573 22.24 -3.82 1.96
N VAL A 574 22.12 -3.42 3.22
CA VAL A 574 23.01 -3.86 4.31
C VAL A 574 22.19 -4.66 5.32
N ASN A 575 22.49 -5.95 5.44
CA ASN A 575 21.89 -6.80 6.45
C ASN A 575 22.57 -6.56 7.82
N THR A 576 21.80 -6.03 8.76
CA THR A 576 22.22 -5.80 10.15
C THR A 576 21.63 -6.81 11.14
N GLY A 577 20.78 -7.74 10.68
CA GLY A 577 20.18 -8.81 11.48
C GLY A 577 21.08 -10.03 11.57
N GLU A 578 20.52 -11.22 11.81
CA GLU A 578 21.29 -12.47 11.78
C GLU A 578 21.75 -12.83 10.35
N PRO A 579 22.87 -13.56 10.20
CA PRO A 579 23.27 -14.11 8.92
C PRO A 579 22.31 -15.22 8.47
N HIS A 580 22.09 -15.33 7.16
CA HIS A 580 21.28 -16.38 6.54
C HIS A 580 22.09 -17.10 5.48
N ASP A 581 22.19 -18.42 5.58
CA ASP A 581 22.81 -19.24 4.52
C ASP A 581 21.85 -19.44 3.35
N ALA A 582 20.54 -19.54 3.62
CA ALA A 582 19.49 -19.77 2.64
C ALA A 582 18.19 -19.07 3.06
N TRP A 583 18.09 -17.76 2.83
CA TRP A 583 16.89 -16.97 3.07
C TRP A 583 15.79 -17.33 2.04
N PRO A 584 14.60 -17.78 2.48
CA PRO A 584 13.51 -18.12 1.58
C PRO A 584 12.62 -16.91 1.28
N PHE A 585 12.57 -16.50 0.01
CA PHE A 585 11.51 -15.60 -0.49
C PHE A 585 10.21 -16.34 -0.76
N MET A 586 10.30 -17.64 -1.07
CA MET A 586 9.19 -18.58 -1.15
C MET A 586 9.35 -19.64 -0.07
N ARG A 587 8.66 -19.44 1.05
CA ARG A 587 8.73 -20.36 2.19
C ARG A 587 7.98 -21.66 1.92
N ALA A 588 8.68 -22.78 1.86
CA ALA A 588 8.04 -24.09 1.73
C ALA A 588 7.44 -24.60 3.06
N ASP A 589 7.89 -24.06 4.20
CA ASP A 589 7.51 -24.46 5.56
C ASP A 589 6.30 -23.71 6.13
N SER A 590 5.77 -22.71 5.41
CA SER A 590 4.69 -21.83 5.89
C SER A 590 3.72 -21.49 4.76
N HIS A 591 2.46 -21.22 5.09
CA HIS A 591 1.48 -20.65 4.15
C HIS A 591 1.78 -19.17 3.81
N TYR A 592 2.53 -18.49 4.68
CA TYR A 592 2.92 -17.09 4.54
C TYR A 592 4.34 -16.98 3.98
N GLY A 593 4.76 -15.79 3.59
CA GLY A 593 6.14 -15.56 3.14
C GLY A 593 6.35 -15.99 1.69
N LYS A 594 5.71 -15.28 0.76
CA LYS A 594 5.76 -15.56 -0.68
C LYS A 594 6.09 -14.30 -1.47
N VAL A 595 7.28 -14.23 -2.04
CA VAL A 595 7.71 -13.14 -2.92
C VAL A 595 8.18 -13.73 -4.23
N ILE A 596 7.57 -13.28 -5.33
CA ILE A 596 7.84 -13.82 -6.66
C ILE A 596 9.10 -13.16 -7.22
N MET A 597 10.19 -13.92 -7.30
CA MET A 597 11.46 -13.58 -7.97
C MET A 597 11.91 -12.12 -7.75
N PRO A 598 12.26 -11.74 -6.51
CA PRO A 598 12.85 -10.42 -6.28
C PRO A 598 14.26 -10.33 -6.86
N ILE A 599 14.75 -9.10 -6.97
CA ILE A 599 16.09 -8.79 -7.47
C ILE A 599 16.93 -8.31 -6.28
N VAL A 600 18.07 -8.95 -6.02
CA VAL A 600 18.97 -8.63 -4.91
C VAL A 600 20.36 -8.33 -5.48
N VAL A 601 20.77 -7.07 -5.42
CA VAL A 601 22.03 -6.61 -6.01
C VAL A 601 22.88 -5.95 -4.93
N GLY A 602 24.14 -6.37 -4.83
CA GLY A 602 25.14 -5.74 -3.98
C GLY A 602 24.88 -5.83 -2.48
N ALA A 603 24.29 -6.94 -2.03
CA ALA A 603 23.97 -7.14 -0.61
C ALA A 603 25.24 -7.25 0.24
N THR A 604 25.36 -6.44 1.29
CA THR A 604 26.52 -6.41 2.20
C THR A 604 26.11 -6.56 3.67
N GLY A 605 27.08 -6.56 4.59
CA GLY A 605 26.85 -6.76 6.03
C GLY A 605 26.95 -8.24 6.39
N ARG A 606 26.01 -8.74 7.21
CA ARG A 606 25.95 -10.17 7.51
C ARG A 606 25.38 -10.95 6.32
N ALA A 607 25.82 -12.21 6.18
CA ALA A 607 25.49 -13.06 5.04
C ALA A 607 23.98 -13.09 4.77
N LEU A 608 23.62 -13.05 3.49
CA LEU A 608 22.25 -13.19 2.99
C LEU A 608 22.28 -14.09 1.75
N GLY A 609 22.55 -15.37 1.97
CA GLY A 609 22.36 -16.39 0.95
C GLY A 609 20.88 -16.57 0.64
N ILE A 610 20.56 -16.96 -0.60
CA ILE A 610 19.17 -17.10 -1.08
C ILE A 610 18.84 -18.59 -1.23
N ALA A 611 17.64 -18.97 -0.81
CA ALA A 611 17.17 -20.35 -0.93
C ALA A 611 16.96 -20.79 -2.38
N SER A 612 16.96 -22.10 -2.61
CA SER A 612 16.77 -22.72 -3.93
C SER A 612 15.28 -22.82 -4.32
N GLN A 613 14.99 -22.63 -5.62
CA GLN A 613 13.69 -22.94 -6.21
C GLN A 613 13.44 -24.44 -6.27
N HIS A 614 14.50 -25.24 -6.51
CA HIS A 614 14.41 -26.70 -6.56
C HIS A 614 13.87 -27.26 -5.24
N ASP A 615 14.46 -26.84 -4.11
CA ASP A 615 14.02 -27.30 -2.80
C ASP A 615 12.60 -26.88 -2.47
N TYR A 616 12.20 -25.67 -2.86
CA TYR A 616 10.81 -25.24 -2.74
C TYR A 616 9.88 -26.17 -3.53
N ALA A 617 10.13 -26.34 -4.84
CA ALA A 617 9.31 -27.18 -5.71
C ALA A 617 9.21 -28.62 -5.20
N ARG A 618 10.33 -29.22 -4.80
CA ARG A 618 10.40 -30.58 -4.25
C ARG A 618 9.56 -30.73 -2.98
N VAL A 619 9.69 -29.81 -2.03
CA VAL A 619 8.93 -29.86 -0.76
C VAL A 619 7.45 -29.62 -1.01
N MET A 620 7.09 -28.69 -1.90
CA MET A 620 5.70 -28.36 -2.17
C MET A 620 4.97 -29.46 -2.96
N ASN A 621 5.66 -30.14 -3.88
CA ASN A 621 5.17 -31.37 -4.53
C ASN A 621 4.96 -32.49 -3.52
N ALA A 622 5.94 -32.74 -2.64
CA ALA A 622 5.81 -33.75 -1.59
C ALA A 622 4.62 -33.49 -0.63
N LYS A 623 4.22 -32.22 -0.49
CA LYS A 623 3.04 -31.82 0.28
C LYS A 623 1.73 -31.87 -0.52
N GLY A 624 1.78 -32.14 -1.83
CA GLY A 624 0.61 -32.08 -2.73
C GLY A 624 0.04 -30.66 -2.89
N VAL A 625 0.85 -29.63 -2.67
CA VAL A 625 0.42 -28.21 -2.76
C VAL A 625 0.65 -27.65 -4.17
N THR A 626 1.65 -28.17 -4.85
CA THR A 626 2.00 -27.89 -6.25
C THR A 626 2.24 -29.21 -6.98
N ASP A 627 2.38 -29.15 -8.30
CA ASP A 627 2.66 -30.31 -9.13
C ASP A 627 3.65 -29.94 -10.25
N TYR A 628 4.91 -29.66 -9.85
CA TYR A 628 5.99 -29.45 -10.81
C TYR A 628 6.36 -30.79 -11.45
N ALA A 629 6.08 -30.95 -12.75
CA ALA A 629 6.47 -32.14 -13.51
C ALA A 629 8.01 -32.28 -13.59
N GLU A 630 8.70 -31.17 -13.78
CA GLU A 630 10.16 -31.07 -13.74
C GLU A 630 10.57 -30.10 -12.64
N LEU A 631 11.52 -30.52 -11.80
CA LEU A 631 12.05 -29.66 -10.76
C LEU A 631 13.04 -28.64 -11.37
N PRO A 632 13.07 -27.39 -10.88
CA PRO A 632 14.08 -26.41 -11.28
C PRO A 632 15.51 -26.95 -11.10
N ALA A 633 16.49 -26.34 -11.78
CA ALA A 633 17.90 -26.66 -11.54
C ALA A 633 18.26 -26.44 -10.06
N MET A 634 19.18 -27.25 -9.52
CA MET A 634 19.56 -27.21 -8.10
C MET A 634 20.08 -25.83 -7.66
N ASP A 635 20.78 -25.15 -8.56
CA ASP A 635 21.37 -23.82 -8.40
C ASP A 635 20.41 -22.68 -8.75
N ALA A 636 19.18 -22.96 -9.20
CA ALA A 636 18.17 -21.94 -9.44
C ALA A 636 17.76 -21.29 -8.11
N LEU A 637 18.10 -20.02 -7.93
CA LEU A 637 17.80 -19.26 -6.71
C LEU A 637 16.40 -18.65 -6.76
N GLN A 638 15.77 -18.47 -5.60
CA GLN A 638 14.46 -17.81 -5.48
C GLN A 638 14.47 -16.30 -5.78
N ALA A 639 15.60 -15.76 -6.23
CA ALA A 639 15.80 -14.36 -6.57
C ALA A 639 16.83 -14.24 -7.70
N ILE A 640 16.79 -13.12 -8.43
CA ILE A 640 17.91 -12.70 -9.29
C ILE A 640 18.96 -12.08 -8.37
N VAL A 641 20.18 -12.62 -8.37
CA VAL A 641 21.27 -12.19 -7.47
C VAL A 641 22.47 -11.69 -8.28
N GLU A 642 22.99 -10.51 -7.93
CA GLU A 642 24.23 -9.96 -8.49
C GLU A 642 25.13 -9.44 -7.35
N SER A 643 26.43 -9.77 -7.40
CA SER A 643 27.48 -9.34 -6.45
C SER A 643 27.11 -9.52 -4.95
N PRO A 644 26.77 -10.74 -4.49
CA PRO A 644 26.53 -10.97 -3.06
C PRO A 644 27.83 -10.75 -2.27
N GLY A 645 27.76 -9.97 -1.19
CA GLY A 645 28.88 -9.63 -0.33
C GLY A 645 29.63 -8.34 -0.69
N GLU A 646 29.34 -7.73 -1.85
CA GLU A 646 30.04 -6.53 -2.34
C GLU A 646 29.05 -5.50 -2.87
N ALA A 647 29.14 -4.24 -2.42
CA ALA A 647 28.28 -3.18 -2.94
C ALA A 647 28.62 -2.84 -4.40
N VAL A 648 27.61 -2.63 -5.24
CA VAL A 648 27.78 -2.30 -6.66
C VAL A 648 27.75 -0.80 -6.94
N THR A 649 28.25 -0.41 -8.11
CA THR A 649 28.04 0.92 -8.69
C THR A 649 26.94 0.86 -9.76
N PRO A 650 25.97 1.80 -9.77
CA PRO A 650 25.84 2.96 -8.90
C PRO A 650 25.47 2.60 -7.47
N ALA A 651 25.90 3.45 -6.53
CA ALA A 651 25.61 3.26 -5.10
C ALA A 651 24.10 3.32 -4.79
N SER A 652 23.32 4.02 -5.61
CA SER A 652 21.87 4.11 -5.56
C SER A 652 21.30 3.96 -6.96
N LEU A 653 20.40 2.99 -7.16
CA LEU A 653 19.70 2.79 -8.43
C LEU A 653 18.76 3.96 -8.72
N TYR A 654 17.98 4.40 -7.74
CA TYR A 654 17.02 5.49 -7.91
C TYR A 654 17.73 6.76 -8.37
N ARG A 655 18.81 7.16 -7.69
CA ARG A 655 19.57 8.38 -8.05
C ARG A 655 20.15 8.29 -9.46
N ALA A 656 20.71 7.14 -9.82
CA ALA A 656 21.27 6.95 -11.15
C ALA A 656 20.20 6.96 -12.26
N GLN A 657 19.03 6.37 -12.01
CA GLN A 657 17.88 6.45 -12.92
C GLN A 657 17.38 7.91 -13.06
N ARG A 658 17.30 8.67 -11.94
CA ARG A 658 16.95 10.11 -11.96
C ARG A 658 17.95 10.94 -12.76
N GLU A 659 19.25 10.72 -12.54
CA GLU A 659 20.32 11.39 -13.28
C GLU A 659 20.21 11.10 -14.77
N LEU A 660 20.04 9.83 -15.14
CA LEU A 660 19.87 9.41 -16.54
C LEU A 660 18.64 10.06 -17.21
N ALA A 661 17.53 10.18 -16.48
CA ALA A 661 16.30 10.80 -16.97
C ALA A 661 16.46 12.33 -17.15
N THR A 662 17.22 12.99 -16.27
CA THR A 662 17.36 14.47 -16.26
C THR A 662 18.48 15.01 -17.16
N GLU A 663 19.59 14.29 -17.34
CA GLU A 663 20.74 14.71 -18.15
C GLU A 663 20.40 14.96 -19.63
N LYS A 664 19.36 14.30 -20.16
CA LYS A 664 18.92 14.44 -21.56
C LYS A 664 17.58 15.16 -21.72
N GLY A 665 17.11 15.84 -20.67
CA GLY A 665 16.04 16.84 -20.74
C GLY A 665 16.57 18.28 -20.92
N ARG A 666 17.90 18.43 -21.06
CA ARG A 666 18.61 19.68 -21.37
C ARG A 666 19.15 19.67 -22.79
#